data_AF-A0A5J5G0Z9-F1
#
_entry.id   AF-A0A5J5G0Z9-F1
#
_cell.length_a   1.000
_cell.length_b   1.000
_cell.length_c   1.000
_cell.angle_alpha   90.00
_cell.angle_beta   90.00
_cell.angle_gamma   90.00
#
_symmetry.space_group_name_H-M   'P 1'
#
loop_
_entity.id
_entity.type
_entity.pdbx_description
1 polymer ?
#
loop_
_entity_poly.entity_id
_entity_poly.type
_entity_poly.pdbx_seq_one_letter_code
_entity_poly.pdbx_strand_id
1 'polypeptide(L)'
;MADEWIAQPVAWYGDYAFIDGYFLADFVDPRARLQRRFGPFSAGDDPQRIAQALAKQQHAASPLARGETLYRHRDLPFLLRGARQDYYLSECLHTAPFYWFVEPWPLPFRLSDGLRWCYAQQEKAACYYLRDDTNLYAAYPVSDAHSHLMMAEMGTTLPWFTRMNDVDPDRIAPLPLSDYGLLPGHSPYALLADGEGVYRAGVRLPWPAGALRRTNHNGYLWINDQLCRSDTLKPLSDKQDQPLTIRHPERFRMLSDRWGTDGEAIIVQAQQGSKVVRIYYYTIDGVDLATFRCLNSRYSMDAQRAWYITGKTIRHHGNFRLLREYSKPGGSHAAQVDSDYFAVDDRYAYCCGQRISGADGASFRHLCADYYRDDRQVFYRNRALDVDADSFIAVWWHNRLFACDRHRPLGSTGNISQQEIDHWRDFFVAHPQYQPEWWTRAIAQQDEAESELRAIGHGFQAGRRLYFHRQRLDDMDVDSFRLLTRHLCGDRYGLYLIPYHSPESRVPARFSAQPVSEFHACDPHAHYFSDGRQVWCHNIFYSLPDPIKKADPATFLSNGFGWAIDKRNVYYQGRIKRDLPAAETQLHGRYAHSRSLLFCAGKRVNVTFSPEQLQFPHPSFVMIDQRVLLCERFPISASRIHLPTLTFLNDYFARDRENIYYYDGVRTLKTLTQADYASFAVGDDGQAQDCRQRYNWWALTRTASR
;
A
#
# COMPACT_ATOMS: atom_id res chain seq x y z
N MET A 1 42.51 -30.08 4.27
CA MET A 1 42.77 -28.66 3.98
C MET A 1 41.86 -28.07 2.88
N ALA A 2 41.23 -28.84 1.99
CA ALA A 2 40.34 -28.33 0.94
C ALA A 2 38.92 -28.96 0.89
N ASP A 3 38.60 -29.87 1.81
CA ASP A 3 37.44 -30.77 1.65
C ASP A 3 36.12 -30.26 2.27
N GLU A 4 36.15 -29.29 3.18
CA GLU A 4 34.95 -28.84 3.91
C GLU A 4 34.25 -27.62 3.28
N TRP A 5 34.94 -26.86 2.42
CA TRP A 5 34.39 -25.64 1.80
C TRP A 5 34.35 -25.77 0.28
N ILE A 6 33.14 -25.76 -0.28
CA ILE A 6 32.88 -26.02 -1.70
C ILE A 6 32.59 -24.70 -2.41
N ALA A 7 33.39 -24.35 -3.41
CA ALA A 7 33.16 -23.16 -4.23
C ALA A 7 31.75 -23.18 -4.85
N GLN A 8 31.04 -22.06 -4.75
CA GLN A 8 29.68 -21.91 -5.26
C GLN A 8 29.67 -21.08 -6.55
N PRO A 9 28.82 -21.43 -7.52
CA PRO A 9 28.60 -20.58 -8.68
C PRO A 9 27.81 -19.33 -8.27
N VAL A 10 28.49 -18.18 -8.26
CA VAL A 10 27.86 -16.87 -7.99
C VAL A 10 27.69 -16.13 -9.31
N ALA A 11 26.44 -15.82 -9.66
CA ALA A 11 26.13 -15.02 -10.85
C ALA A 11 26.16 -13.53 -10.50
N TRP A 12 26.83 -12.73 -11.33
CA TRP A 12 26.99 -11.29 -11.12
C TRP A 12 26.35 -10.50 -12.25
N TYR A 13 25.49 -9.54 -11.90
CA TYR A 13 24.88 -8.60 -12.83
C TYR A 13 25.15 -7.17 -12.35
N GLY A 14 26.27 -6.59 -12.78
CA GLY A 14 26.78 -5.35 -12.20
C GLY A 14 27.32 -5.60 -10.78
N ASP A 15 26.76 -4.90 -9.79
CA ASP A 15 27.15 -5.00 -8.37
C ASP A 15 26.16 -5.87 -7.56
N TYR A 16 25.28 -6.62 -8.24
CA TYR A 16 24.29 -7.51 -7.63
C TYR A 16 24.69 -8.97 -7.84
N ALA A 17 24.89 -9.69 -6.74
CA ALA A 17 25.30 -11.09 -6.71
C ALA A 17 24.11 -12.02 -6.44
N PHE A 18 24.10 -13.19 -7.08
CA PHE A 18 23.06 -14.19 -6.95
C PHE A 18 23.67 -15.57 -6.68
N ILE A 19 23.04 -16.32 -5.76
CA ILE A 19 23.37 -17.71 -5.46
C ILE A 19 22.09 -18.54 -5.51
N ASP A 20 22.13 -19.69 -6.18
CA ASP A 20 20.95 -20.57 -6.38
C ASP A 20 19.71 -19.84 -6.93
N GLY A 21 19.92 -18.78 -7.74
CA GLY A 21 18.85 -17.95 -8.32
C GLY A 21 18.31 -16.85 -7.39
N TYR A 22 18.80 -16.74 -6.16
CA TYR A 22 18.37 -15.73 -5.20
C TYR A 22 19.37 -14.57 -5.10
N PHE A 23 18.85 -13.35 -5.04
CA PHE A 23 19.66 -12.14 -4.84
C PHE A 23 20.29 -12.10 -3.44
N LEU A 24 21.58 -11.82 -3.32
CA LEU A 24 22.28 -11.60 -2.04
C LEU A 24 22.15 -10.13 -1.60
N ALA A 25 21.13 -9.85 -0.77
CA ALA A 25 20.78 -8.49 -0.35
C ALA A 25 21.52 -8.04 0.92
N ASP A 26 21.82 -6.74 1.03
CA ASP A 26 22.37 -6.14 2.25
C ASP A 26 21.28 -5.93 3.33
N PHE A 27 21.54 -6.40 4.55
CA PHE A 27 20.67 -6.28 5.72
C PHE A 27 20.49 -4.84 6.23
N VAL A 28 21.45 -3.95 5.95
CA VAL A 28 21.45 -2.58 6.46
C VAL A 28 20.48 -1.68 5.68
N ASP A 29 20.05 -2.08 4.48
CA ASP A 29 19.12 -1.30 3.66
C ASP A 29 17.66 -1.37 4.22
N PRO A 30 17.10 -0.27 4.77
CA PRO A 30 15.73 -0.25 5.29
C PRO A 30 14.68 -0.50 4.20
N ARG A 31 15.00 -0.25 2.93
CA ARG A 31 14.08 -0.45 1.78
C ARG A 31 13.93 -1.93 1.43
N ALA A 32 14.97 -2.74 1.62
CA ALA A 32 14.89 -4.20 1.48
C ALA A 32 13.99 -4.83 2.55
N ARG A 33 14.02 -4.30 3.80
CA ARG A 33 13.17 -4.80 4.90
C ARG A 33 11.67 -4.61 4.66
N LEU A 34 11.26 -3.50 4.02
CA LEU A 34 9.85 -3.20 3.72
C LEU A 34 9.28 -4.08 2.58
N GLN A 35 10.11 -4.58 1.67
CA GLN A 35 9.67 -5.37 0.52
C GLN A 35 9.59 -6.89 0.76
N ARG A 36 9.91 -7.36 1.98
CA ARG A 36 9.81 -8.77 2.43
C ARG A 36 8.45 -9.45 2.18
N ARG A 37 7.40 -8.73 1.76
CA ARG A 37 6.08 -9.31 1.46
C ARG A 37 5.40 -8.86 0.16
N PHE A 38 5.92 -7.85 -0.54
CA PHE A 38 5.15 -7.13 -1.57
C PHE A 38 5.96 -6.64 -2.80
N GLY A 39 7.20 -7.11 -2.98
CA GLY A 39 7.94 -6.83 -4.23
C GLY A 39 7.29 -7.54 -5.44
N PRO A 40 7.42 -7.02 -6.67
CA PRO A 40 6.82 -7.61 -7.86
C PRO A 40 7.50 -8.90 -8.36
N PHE A 41 8.50 -9.40 -7.62
CA PHE A 41 9.32 -10.55 -7.99
C PHE A 41 8.94 -11.78 -7.18
N SER A 42 9.12 -12.95 -7.77
CA SER A 42 8.92 -14.27 -7.15
C SER A 42 10.20 -15.09 -7.20
N ALA A 43 10.30 -16.10 -6.33
CA ALA A 43 11.40 -17.07 -6.39
C ALA A 43 11.46 -17.72 -7.78
N GLY A 44 12.63 -17.67 -8.44
CA GLY A 44 12.84 -18.21 -9.79
C GLY A 44 12.68 -17.22 -10.95
N ASP A 45 12.37 -15.96 -10.68
CA ASP A 45 12.45 -14.90 -11.70
C ASP A 45 13.89 -14.71 -12.21
N ASP A 46 14.03 -14.25 -13.46
CA ASP A 46 15.33 -14.04 -14.11
C ASP A 46 16.22 -13.06 -13.30
N PRO A 47 17.38 -13.51 -12.79
CA PRO A 47 18.33 -12.68 -12.04
C PRO A 47 18.74 -11.39 -12.75
N GLN A 48 18.86 -11.40 -14.08
CA GLN A 48 19.23 -10.21 -14.85
C GLN A 48 18.14 -9.14 -14.78
N ARG A 49 16.88 -9.55 -14.90
CA ARG A 49 15.71 -8.66 -14.78
C ARG A 49 15.60 -8.09 -13.36
N ILE A 50 15.82 -8.92 -12.34
CA ILE A 50 15.83 -8.48 -10.94
C ILE A 50 16.92 -7.41 -10.74
N ALA A 51 18.15 -7.68 -11.17
CA ALA A 51 19.28 -6.75 -11.04
C ALA A 51 19.04 -5.40 -11.74
N GLN A 52 18.47 -5.40 -12.95
CA GLN A 52 18.12 -4.18 -13.68
C GLN A 52 17.08 -3.34 -12.94
N ALA A 53 16.07 -4.00 -12.35
CA ALA A 53 15.06 -3.31 -11.58
C ALA A 53 15.59 -2.76 -10.26
N LEU A 54 16.46 -3.50 -9.57
CA LEU A 54 17.17 -3.05 -8.37
C LEU A 54 18.00 -1.79 -8.67
N ALA A 55 18.78 -1.81 -9.75
CA ALA A 55 19.56 -0.67 -10.21
C ALA A 55 18.69 0.57 -10.51
N LYS A 56 17.58 0.37 -11.24
CA LYS A 56 16.63 1.44 -11.57
C LYS A 56 16.00 2.08 -10.32
N GLN A 57 15.78 1.27 -9.29
CA GLN A 57 15.21 1.70 -8.01
C GLN A 57 16.27 2.17 -7.00
N GLN A 58 17.56 2.18 -7.37
CA GLN A 58 18.67 2.60 -6.51
C GLN A 58 18.74 1.79 -5.19
N HIS A 59 18.53 0.47 -5.25
CA HIS A 59 18.77 -0.43 -4.11
C HIS A 59 20.27 -0.65 -3.89
N ALA A 60 20.65 -0.93 -2.64
CA ALA A 60 22.02 -1.24 -2.26
C ALA A 60 22.58 -2.45 -3.04
N ALA A 61 23.88 -2.38 -3.36
CA ALA A 61 24.62 -3.49 -3.95
C ALA A 61 24.72 -4.67 -2.99
N SER A 62 25.10 -5.85 -3.50
CA SER A 62 25.41 -6.98 -2.64
C SER A 62 26.59 -6.66 -1.71
N PRO A 63 26.62 -7.16 -0.46
CA PRO A 63 27.66 -6.87 0.52
C PRO A 63 29.02 -7.54 0.21
N LEU A 64 29.22 -8.00 -1.02
CA LEU A 64 30.36 -8.78 -1.49
C LEU A 64 31.20 -7.97 -2.47
N ALA A 65 32.49 -8.24 -2.53
CA ALA A 65 33.34 -7.63 -3.55
C ALA A 65 32.97 -8.18 -4.93
N ARG A 66 32.88 -7.30 -5.93
CA ARG A 66 32.48 -7.70 -7.29
C ARG A 66 33.39 -8.80 -7.84
N GLY A 67 32.79 -9.90 -8.30
CA GLY A 67 33.49 -11.05 -8.85
C GLY A 67 34.16 -11.95 -7.79
N GLU A 68 33.89 -11.74 -6.50
CA GLU A 68 34.36 -12.59 -5.42
C GLU A 68 33.76 -14.00 -5.52
N THR A 69 34.61 -15.01 -5.35
CA THR A 69 34.19 -16.41 -5.20
C THR A 69 33.68 -16.64 -3.79
N LEU A 70 32.48 -17.19 -3.66
CA LEU A 70 31.96 -17.67 -2.39
C LEU A 70 32.16 -19.18 -2.27
N TYR A 71 32.40 -19.64 -1.06
CA TYR A 71 32.43 -21.05 -0.72
C TYR A 71 31.29 -21.36 0.25
N ARG A 72 30.67 -22.53 0.14
CA ARG A 72 29.64 -23.03 1.06
C ARG A 72 30.20 -24.20 1.83
N HIS A 73 29.91 -24.28 3.13
CA HIS A 73 30.36 -25.40 3.94
C HIS A 73 29.62 -26.69 3.50
N ARG A 74 30.36 -27.78 3.30
CA ARG A 74 29.87 -29.06 2.78
C ARG A 74 28.75 -29.64 3.63
N ASP A 75 28.97 -29.65 4.94
CA ASP A 75 28.05 -30.30 5.90
C ASP A 75 27.06 -29.30 6.53
N LEU A 76 27.24 -27.99 6.29
CA LEU A 76 26.47 -26.90 6.91
C LEU A 76 26.10 -25.86 5.84
N PRO A 77 25.09 -26.14 4.98
CA PRO A 77 24.84 -25.36 3.76
C PRO A 77 24.42 -23.89 4.01
N PHE A 78 24.04 -23.56 5.24
CA PHE A 78 23.74 -22.20 5.69
C PHE A 78 25.00 -21.36 6.00
N LEU A 79 26.21 -21.92 5.95
CA LEU A 79 27.46 -21.17 6.11
C LEU A 79 28.10 -20.87 4.76
N LEU A 80 28.42 -19.60 4.53
CA LEU A 80 29.20 -19.13 3.40
C LEU A 80 30.54 -18.56 3.87
N ARG A 81 31.55 -18.66 3.02
CA ARG A 81 32.87 -18.08 3.21
C ARG A 81 33.20 -17.21 2.02
N GLY A 82 33.40 -15.92 2.29
CA GLY A 82 34.01 -14.97 1.37
C GLY A 82 35.51 -14.83 1.61
N ALA A 83 36.16 -13.97 0.83
CA ALA A 83 37.56 -13.61 0.94
C ALA A 83 37.88 -12.97 2.30
N ARG A 84 37.00 -12.08 2.78
CA ARG A 84 37.23 -11.27 3.99
C ARG A 84 36.50 -11.75 5.24
N GLN A 85 35.38 -12.44 5.08
CA GLN A 85 34.48 -12.77 6.19
C GLN A 85 33.68 -14.03 5.88
N ASP A 86 33.24 -14.71 6.94
CA ASP A 86 32.29 -15.81 6.86
C ASP A 86 30.87 -15.26 7.14
N TYR A 87 29.86 -15.85 6.51
CA TYR A 87 28.48 -15.41 6.58
C TYR A 87 27.55 -16.56 6.96
N TYR A 88 26.48 -16.24 7.67
CA TYR A 88 25.35 -17.13 7.91
C TYR A 88 24.18 -16.77 7.00
N LEU A 89 23.59 -17.76 6.33
CA LEU A 89 22.38 -17.63 5.54
C LEU A 89 21.18 -18.04 6.40
N SER A 90 20.19 -17.16 6.55
CA SER A 90 18.96 -17.50 7.28
C SER A 90 18.19 -18.65 6.61
N GLU A 91 17.77 -19.65 7.39
CA GLU A 91 17.04 -20.84 6.93
C GLU A 91 15.64 -20.57 6.34
N CYS A 92 15.13 -19.32 6.41
CA CYS A 92 13.79 -18.95 5.91
C CYS A 92 13.56 -19.29 4.43
N LEU A 93 14.62 -19.58 3.68
CA LEU A 93 14.59 -19.83 2.24
C LEU A 93 14.16 -21.24 1.82
N HIS A 94 14.30 -22.25 2.67
CA HIS A 94 13.87 -23.60 2.32
C HIS A 94 12.39 -23.86 2.62
N THR A 95 11.72 -22.96 3.34
CA THR A 95 10.34 -23.15 3.83
C THR A 95 9.32 -22.12 3.32
N ALA A 96 9.75 -21.04 2.65
CA ALA A 96 8.84 -19.99 2.19
C ALA A 96 9.04 -19.65 0.69
N PRO A 97 8.16 -20.11 -0.22
CA PRO A 97 8.27 -19.89 -1.67
C PRO A 97 7.99 -18.45 -2.14
N PHE A 98 8.03 -17.46 -1.24
CA PHE A 98 7.63 -16.07 -1.51
C PHE A 98 8.80 -15.08 -1.50
N TYR A 99 10.03 -15.54 -1.29
CA TYR A 99 11.22 -14.70 -1.23
C TYR A 99 12.10 -14.91 -2.47
N TRP A 100 12.49 -13.83 -3.13
CA TRP A 100 13.38 -13.82 -4.30
C TRP A 100 14.82 -13.38 -3.96
N PHE A 101 15.11 -13.19 -2.68
CA PHE A 101 16.41 -12.77 -2.16
C PHE A 101 16.77 -13.51 -0.86
N VAL A 102 18.07 -13.57 -0.57
CA VAL A 102 18.66 -14.06 0.69
C VAL A 102 19.51 -12.96 1.32
N GLU A 103 19.58 -12.96 2.64
CA GLU A 103 20.41 -12.01 3.38
C GLU A 103 21.60 -12.79 3.96
N PRO A 104 22.83 -12.62 3.44
CA PRO A 104 24.03 -13.18 4.07
C PRO A 104 24.43 -12.32 5.26
N TRP A 105 24.43 -12.92 6.45
CA TRP A 105 24.71 -12.25 7.70
C TRP A 105 26.21 -12.35 8.05
N PRO A 106 26.95 -11.24 8.09
CA PRO A 106 28.37 -11.27 8.40
C PRO A 106 28.63 -11.76 9.84
N LEU A 107 29.51 -12.74 10.01
CA LEU A 107 29.92 -13.24 11.33
C LEU A 107 31.01 -12.35 11.93
N PRO A 108 30.97 -12.04 13.25
CA PRO A 108 31.95 -11.17 13.89
C PRO A 108 33.35 -11.80 14.03
N PHE A 109 33.51 -13.05 13.61
CA PHE A 109 34.75 -13.82 13.62
C PHE A 109 34.82 -14.67 12.36
N ARG A 110 36.03 -15.16 12.04
CA ARG A 110 36.24 -16.15 10.99
C ARG A 110 36.25 -17.53 11.62
N LEU A 111 35.51 -18.47 11.06
CA LEU A 111 35.47 -19.83 11.58
C LEU A 111 36.78 -20.54 11.24
N SER A 112 37.34 -21.29 12.19
CA SER A 112 38.53 -22.09 11.93
C SER A 112 38.17 -23.37 11.17
N ASP A 113 39.20 -24.05 10.67
CA ASP A 113 39.06 -25.39 10.13
C ASP A 113 38.75 -26.39 11.27
N GLY A 114 38.08 -27.51 10.97
CA GLY A 114 37.69 -28.51 11.98
C GLY A 114 36.38 -28.21 12.71
N LEU A 115 35.55 -27.32 12.14
CA LEU A 115 34.20 -27.00 12.57
C LEU A 115 33.36 -28.27 12.80
N ARG A 116 32.93 -28.47 14.05
CA ARG A 116 31.95 -29.48 14.40
C ARG A 116 30.67 -28.82 14.88
N TRP A 117 29.56 -29.42 14.52
CA TRP A 117 28.25 -28.98 14.96
C TRP A 117 27.76 -29.97 16.02
N CYS A 118 27.36 -29.44 17.16
CA CYS A 118 26.72 -30.24 18.20
C CYS A 118 25.25 -30.38 17.82
N TYR A 119 24.93 -31.44 17.09
CA TYR A 119 23.56 -31.73 16.67
C TYR A 119 23.06 -33.03 17.26
N ALA A 120 21.92 -32.94 17.94
CA ALA A 120 21.13 -34.10 18.26
C ALA A 120 20.47 -34.59 16.96
N GLN A 121 21.10 -35.57 16.30
CA GLN A 121 20.61 -36.16 15.03
C GLN A 121 19.16 -36.64 15.06
N GLN A 122 18.60 -36.88 16.25
CA GLN A 122 17.23 -37.34 16.44
C GLN A 122 16.16 -36.22 16.43
N GLU A 123 16.51 -34.93 16.57
CA GLU A 123 15.56 -33.89 17.01
C GLU A 123 15.27 -32.74 16.00
N LYS A 124 15.81 -32.77 14.77
CA LYS A 124 15.57 -31.72 13.72
C LYS A 124 15.55 -30.30 14.27
N ALA A 125 16.67 -29.95 14.90
CA ALA A 125 16.68 -28.99 15.96
C ALA A 125 17.41 -27.68 15.66
N ALA A 126 16.66 -26.59 15.41
CA ALA A 126 17.18 -25.25 15.17
C ALA A 126 17.61 -24.53 16.46
N CYS A 127 18.81 -24.86 16.93
CA CYS A 127 19.78 -23.96 17.58
C CYS A 127 21.15 -24.62 17.41
N TYR A 128 21.99 -24.06 16.54
CA TYR A 128 23.24 -24.69 16.16
C TYR A 128 24.35 -24.21 17.08
N TYR A 129 24.95 -25.11 17.84
CA TYR A 129 26.23 -24.81 18.46
C TYR A 129 27.33 -25.34 17.55
N LEU A 130 28.21 -24.43 17.16
CA LEU A 130 29.41 -24.76 16.40
C LEU A 130 30.58 -24.76 17.38
N ARG A 131 31.45 -25.75 17.28
CA ARG A 131 32.72 -25.76 18.01
C ARG A 131 33.88 -25.96 17.06
N ASP A 132 34.99 -25.35 17.42
CA ASP A 132 36.31 -25.75 16.96
C ASP A 132 37.06 -26.45 18.12
N ASP A 133 38.37 -26.66 17.98
CA ASP A 133 39.18 -27.31 19.02
C ASP A 133 39.35 -26.46 20.29
N THR A 134 39.02 -25.16 20.23
CA THR A 134 39.29 -24.18 21.29
C THR A 134 38.08 -23.35 21.71
N ASN A 135 37.03 -23.30 20.89
CA ASN A 135 35.89 -22.41 21.07
C ASN A 135 34.57 -23.09 20.79
N LEU A 136 33.55 -22.57 21.45
CA LEU A 136 32.15 -22.89 21.19
C LEU A 136 31.40 -21.61 20.84
N TYR A 137 30.52 -21.69 19.85
CA TYR A 137 29.73 -20.59 19.33
C TYR A 137 28.27 -21.01 19.29
N ALA A 138 27.40 -20.21 19.92
CA ALA A 138 25.95 -20.42 19.89
C ALA A 138 25.32 -19.64 18.74
N ALA A 139 24.60 -20.31 17.85
CA ALA A 139 23.84 -19.70 16.77
C ALA A 139 22.35 -19.56 17.13
N TYR A 140 21.76 -18.42 16.81
CA TYR A 140 20.31 -18.19 16.89
C TYR A 140 19.69 -18.33 15.49
N PRO A 141 18.97 -19.42 15.18
CA PRO A 141 18.24 -19.51 13.93
C PRO A 141 17.01 -18.62 14.01
N VAL A 142 16.90 -17.71 13.04
CA VAL A 142 15.73 -16.87 12.87
C VAL A 142 14.75 -17.62 11.99
N SER A 143 13.73 -18.23 12.59
CA SER A 143 12.71 -18.99 11.85
C SER A 143 11.36 -18.28 11.77
N ASP A 144 11.12 -17.20 12.52
CA ASP A 144 9.85 -16.46 12.42
C ASP A 144 9.93 -14.94 12.69
N ALA A 145 8.88 -14.22 12.25
CA ALA A 145 8.72 -12.79 12.45
C ALA A 145 8.50 -12.40 13.93
N HIS A 146 8.17 -13.36 14.80
CA HIS A 146 7.93 -13.12 16.23
C HIS A 146 9.26 -12.99 16.99
N SER A 147 10.27 -13.76 16.59
CA SER A 147 11.64 -13.68 17.09
C SER A 147 12.25 -12.29 16.89
N HIS A 148 11.92 -11.61 15.78
CA HIS A 148 12.38 -10.25 15.50
C HIS A 148 11.80 -9.18 16.45
N LEU A 149 10.55 -9.33 16.91
CA LEU A 149 9.89 -8.37 17.81
C LEU A 149 10.40 -8.49 19.25
N MET A 150 10.58 -9.72 19.74
CA MET A 150 11.19 -9.97 21.06
C MET A 150 12.61 -9.36 21.16
N MET A 151 13.39 -9.45 20.09
CA MET A 151 14.76 -8.89 20.05
C MET A 151 14.79 -7.35 20.09
N ALA A 152 13.77 -6.68 19.53
CA ALA A 152 13.65 -5.23 19.57
C ALA A 152 13.32 -4.72 20.99
N GLU A 153 12.54 -5.48 21.76
CA GLU A 153 12.18 -5.15 23.14
C GLU A 153 13.31 -5.42 24.15
N MET A 154 14.21 -6.37 23.87
CA MET A 154 15.35 -6.69 24.74
C MET A 154 16.50 -5.68 24.65
N GLY A 155 16.43 -4.67 23.77
CA GLY A 155 17.42 -3.58 23.68
C GLY A 155 18.83 -4.02 23.28
N THR A 156 19.02 -5.28 22.89
CA THR A 156 20.32 -5.84 22.50
C THR A 156 20.54 -5.69 21.01
N THR A 157 21.43 -4.78 20.63
CA THR A 157 22.12 -4.82 19.34
C THR A 157 23.31 -5.78 19.46
N LEU A 158 23.28 -6.93 18.74
CA LEU A 158 24.33 -7.97 18.48
C LEU A 158 24.22 -9.26 19.32
N PRO A 159 24.66 -10.46 18.82
CA PRO A 159 24.73 -10.99 17.45
C PRO A 159 24.06 -12.40 17.30
N TRP A 160 23.78 -12.81 16.07
CA TRP A 160 23.20 -14.14 15.73
C TRP A 160 24.13 -15.32 16.00
N PHE A 161 25.38 -15.05 16.35
CA PHE A 161 26.42 -15.99 16.75
C PHE A 161 27.23 -15.41 17.90
N THR A 162 27.24 -16.08 19.05
CA THR A 162 27.97 -15.63 20.25
C THR A 162 29.00 -16.67 20.67
N ARG A 163 30.27 -16.27 20.77
CA ARG A 163 31.31 -17.11 21.39
C ARG A 163 30.97 -17.29 22.86
N MET A 164 30.89 -18.54 23.30
CA MET A 164 30.69 -18.91 24.68
C MET A 164 32.05 -18.89 25.38
N ASN A 165 32.30 -17.83 26.14
CA ASN A 165 33.54 -17.71 26.92
C ASN A 165 33.48 -18.66 28.12
N ASP A 166 34.64 -19.15 28.55
CA ASP A 166 34.81 -19.98 29.75
C ASP A 166 34.03 -21.30 29.74
N VAL A 167 33.78 -21.86 28.55
CA VAL A 167 33.16 -23.17 28.35
C VAL A 167 34.12 -24.07 27.62
N ASP A 168 34.43 -25.22 28.21
CA ASP A 168 35.24 -26.26 27.59
C ASP A 168 34.43 -26.96 26.48
N PRO A 169 34.81 -26.83 25.20
CA PRO A 169 34.09 -27.44 24.09
C PRO A 169 34.00 -28.97 24.19
N ASP A 170 34.91 -29.64 24.91
CA ASP A 170 34.94 -31.10 25.07
C ASP A 170 34.04 -31.61 26.21
N ARG A 171 33.68 -30.74 27.16
CA ARG A 171 32.77 -31.11 28.26
C ARG A 171 31.31 -30.88 27.93
N ILE A 172 31.01 -30.09 26.90
CA ILE A 172 29.64 -29.68 26.59
C ILE A 172 28.87 -30.73 25.78
N ALA A 173 27.67 -31.07 26.24
CA ALA A 173 26.79 -32.03 25.59
C ALA A 173 25.32 -31.57 25.64
N PRO A 174 24.45 -32.05 24.74
CA PRO A 174 23.02 -31.85 24.85
C PRO A 174 22.49 -32.35 26.20
N LEU A 175 21.70 -31.53 26.88
CA LEU A 175 20.99 -31.94 28.09
C LEU A 175 20.02 -33.07 27.70
N PRO A 176 20.07 -34.24 28.37
CA PRO A 176 19.24 -35.39 28.01
C PRO A 176 17.74 -35.06 28.04
N LEU A 177 16.98 -35.64 27.11
CA LEU A 177 15.53 -35.63 27.14
C LEU A 177 15.00 -36.45 28.33
N SER A 178 13.76 -36.18 28.72
CA SER A 178 12.95 -37.13 29.50
C SER A 178 12.82 -38.47 28.76
N ASP A 179 12.30 -39.51 29.45
CA ASP A 179 12.03 -40.84 28.87
C ASP A 179 11.11 -40.83 27.63
N TYR A 180 10.45 -39.71 27.36
CA TYR A 180 9.66 -39.46 26.17
C TYR A 180 10.46 -38.71 25.09
N GLY A 181 10.45 -39.23 23.87
CA GLY A 181 11.07 -38.58 22.71
C GLY A 181 10.41 -37.24 22.34
N LEU A 182 11.17 -36.33 21.74
CA LEU A 182 10.71 -34.98 21.38
C LEU A 182 9.52 -35.01 20.41
N LEU A 183 8.52 -34.15 20.64
CA LEU A 183 7.41 -33.99 19.70
C LEU A 183 7.90 -33.46 18.32
N PRO A 184 7.43 -34.04 17.19
CA PRO A 184 7.80 -33.57 15.86
C PRO A 184 7.38 -32.11 15.58
N GLY A 185 8.21 -31.36 14.85
CA GLY A 185 7.85 -30.02 14.36
C GLY A 185 8.06 -28.86 15.34
N HIS A 186 8.52 -29.12 16.56
CA HIS A 186 8.80 -28.07 17.55
C HIS A 186 10.23 -27.55 17.45
N SER A 187 10.37 -26.22 17.30
CA SER A 187 11.66 -25.53 17.36
C SER A 187 12.35 -25.81 18.71
N PRO A 188 13.59 -26.31 18.71
CA PRO A 188 14.36 -26.57 19.91
C PRO A 188 15.40 -25.50 20.13
N TYR A 189 15.23 -24.77 21.21
CA TYR A 189 16.39 -24.28 21.92
C TYR A 189 17.15 -25.49 22.47
N ALA A 190 18.25 -25.86 21.82
CA ALA A 190 19.16 -26.86 22.35
C ALA A 190 19.71 -26.33 23.70
N LEU A 191 19.37 -27.06 24.76
CA LEU A 191 19.95 -26.87 26.09
C LEU A 191 21.20 -27.72 26.14
N LEU A 192 22.33 -27.09 26.42
CA LEU A 192 23.61 -27.78 26.58
C LEU A 192 24.02 -27.78 28.05
N ALA A 193 24.77 -28.78 28.48
CA ALA A 193 25.35 -28.85 29.81
C ALA A 193 26.82 -29.28 29.71
N ASP A 194 27.67 -28.72 30.57
CA ASP A 194 29.11 -29.05 30.70
C ASP A 194 29.42 -29.85 31.98
N GLY A 195 28.37 -30.32 32.66
CA GLY A 195 28.41 -30.97 33.96
C GLY A 195 28.29 -30.02 35.16
N GLU A 196 28.53 -28.71 34.99
CA GLU A 196 28.44 -27.72 36.05
C GLU A 196 27.26 -26.75 35.85
N GLY A 197 27.08 -26.25 34.63
CA GLY A 197 26.01 -25.35 34.23
C GLY A 197 25.18 -25.89 33.07
N VAL A 198 24.04 -25.24 32.84
CA VAL A 198 23.22 -25.43 31.63
C VAL A 198 23.20 -24.14 30.84
N TYR A 199 23.28 -24.25 29.52
CA TYR A 199 23.38 -23.15 28.58
C TYR A 199 22.21 -23.18 27.62
N ARG A 200 21.57 -22.02 27.44
CA ARG A 200 20.48 -21.80 26.48
C ARG A 200 20.89 -20.69 25.54
N ALA A 201 21.06 -21.04 24.27
CA ALA A 201 21.50 -20.14 23.21
C ALA A 201 22.75 -19.32 23.59
N GLY A 202 23.75 -20.00 24.16
CA GLY A 202 25.02 -19.39 24.56
C GLY A 202 25.04 -18.71 25.92
N VAL A 203 23.88 -18.57 26.58
CA VAL A 203 23.77 -17.96 27.91
C VAL A 203 23.70 -19.03 28.98
N ARG A 204 24.59 -18.95 29.98
CA ARG A 204 24.54 -19.82 31.17
C ARG A 204 23.29 -19.49 31.99
N LEU A 205 22.48 -20.51 32.28
CA LEU A 205 21.32 -20.39 33.16
C LEU A 205 21.78 -20.30 34.62
N PRO A 206 21.00 -19.63 35.50
CA PRO A 206 21.42 -19.36 36.88
C PRO A 206 21.37 -20.60 37.81
N TRP A 207 20.98 -21.76 37.30
CA TRP A 207 20.85 -23.00 38.07
C TRP A 207 21.93 -24.01 37.69
N PRO A 208 22.37 -24.87 38.64
CA PRO A 208 23.31 -25.94 38.36
C PRO A 208 22.67 -27.01 37.47
N ALA A 209 23.49 -27.80 36.77
CA ALA A 209 22.99 -28.80 35.83
C ALA A 209 21.98 -29.80 36.42
N GLY A 210 22.19 -30.25 37.67
CA GLY A 210 21.28 -31.18 38.35
C GLY A 210 19.91 -30.60 38.74
N ALA A 211 19.73 -29.28 38.70
CA ALA A 211 18.46 -28.63 39.01
C ALA A 211 17.51 -28.57 37.82
N LEU A 212 17.97 -28.84 36.58
CA LEU A 212 17.16 -28.79 35.37
C LEU A 212 16.96 -30.17 34.77
N ARG A 213 15.75 -30.45 34.30
CA ARG A 213 15.47 -31.62 33.44
C ARG A 213 14.63 -31.20 32.25
N ARG A 214 14.94 -31.74 31.06
CA ARG A 214 14.11 -31.52 29.87
C ARG A 214 12.79 -32.27 29.99
N THR A 215 11.81 -31.77 29.24
CA THR A 215 10.59 -32.51 28.91
C THR A 215 10.66 -32.94 27.44
N ASN A 216 9.65 -33.66 26.96
CA ASN A 216 9.52 -34.01 25.55
C ASN A 216 9.04 -32.85 24.64
N HIS A 217 9.02 -31.63 25.16
CA HIS A 217 8.63 -30.44 24.40
C HIS A 217 9.44 -29.22 24.84
N ASN A 218 10.04 -28.52 23.88
CA ASN A 218 11.02 -27.45 24.15
C ASN A 218 10.43 -26.21 24.84
N GLY A 219 9.12 -26.05 24.81
CA GLY A 219 8.40 -25.02 25.56
C GLY A 219 8.41 -25.21 27.08
N TYR A 220 8.84 -26.37 27.61
CA TYR A 220 8.72 -26.72 29.03
C TYR A 220 9.99 -27.36 29.58
N LEU A 221 10.42 -26.94 30.76
CA LEU A 221 11.54 -27.50 31.52
C LEU A 221 11.12 -27.73 32.97
N TRP A 222 11.68 -28.76 33.60
CA TRP A 222 11.69 -28.87 35.05
C TRP A 222 12.85 -28.04 35.61
N ILE A 223 12.58 -27.18 36.59
CA ILE A 223 13.57 -26.40 37.33
C ILE A 223 13.26 -26.57 38.82
N ASN A 224 14.17 -27.15 39.61
CA ASN A 224 13.96 -27.43 41.04
C ASN A 224 12.61 -28.14 41.31
N ASP A 225 12.32 -29.20 40.55
CA ASP A 225 11.07 -29.97 40.61
C ASP A 225 9.78 -29.18 40.31
N GLN A 226 9.88 -27.97 39.74
CA GLN A 226 8.73 -27.23 39.22
C GLN A 226 8.72 -27.22 37.69
N LEU A 227 7.55 -27.42 37.11
CA LEU A 227 7.39 -27.31 35.66
C LEU A 227 7.34 -25.83 35.28
N CYS A 228 8.27 -25.42 34.46
CA CYS A 228 8.49 -24.04 34.07
C CYS A 228 8.37 -23.85 32.56
N ARG A 229 7.98 -22.65 32.16
CA ARG A 229 8.02 -22.21 30.77
C ARG A 229 9.44 -21.96 30.33
N SER A 230 9.84 -22.51 29.19
CA SER A 230 11.23 -22.45 28.76
C SER A 230 11.69 -21.07 28.32
N ASP A 231 10.78 -20.20 27.89
CA ASP A 231 11.05 -18.82 27.46
C ASP A 231 11.23 -17.90 28.67
N THR A 232 10.31 -17.95 29.62
CA THR A 232 10.27 -17.08 30.80
C THR A 232 11.03 -17.62 32.01
N LEU A 233 11.34 -18.92 32.02
CA LEU A 233 11.95 -19.65 33.14
C LEU A 233 11.13 -19.55 34.44
N LYS A 234 9.83 -19.23 34.33
CA LYS A 234 8.89 -19.14 35.45
C LYS A 234 8.02 -20.40 35.54
N PRO A 235 7.57 -20.79 36.74
CA PRO A 235 6.62 -21.87 36.93
C PRO A 235 5.33 -21.65 36.12
N LEU A 236 4.70 -22.74 35.68
CA LEU A 236 3.38 -22.65 35.09
C LEU A 236 2.41 -22.03 36.10
N SER A 237 1.58 -21.10 35.65
CA SER A 237 0.60 -20.44 36.51
C SER A 237 -0.81 -20.62 35.99
N ASP A 238 -1.76 -20.78 36.90
CA ASP A 238 -3.17 -20.84 36.58
C ASP A 238 -3.73 -19.45 36.20
N LYS A 239 -5.05 -19.38 36.01
CA LYS A 239 -5.72 -18.13 35.61
C LYS A 239 -5.68 -17.04 36.70
N GLN A 240 -5.36 -17.42 37.94
CA GLN A 240 -5.25 -16.58 39.13
C GLN A 240 -3.77 -16.32 39.51
N ASP A 241 -2.83 -16.59 38.60
CA ASP A 241 -1.38 -16.46 38.80
C ASP A 241 -0.84 -17.34 39.95
N GLN A 242 -1.55 -18.40 40.33
CA GLN A 242 -1.03 -19.37 41.29
C GLN A 242 -0.21 -20.44 40.56
N PRO A 243 0.91 -20.90 41.15
CA PRO A 243 1.68 -22.00 40.58
C PRO A 243 0.81 -23.24 40.34
N LEU A 244 0.84 -23.79 39.13
CA LEU A 244 0.13 -25.03 38.80
C LEU A 244 0.91 -26.23 39.31
N THR A 245 0.30 -27.04 40.18
CA THR A 245 0.88 -28.29 40.66
C THR A 245 0.64 -29.42 39.66
N ILE A 246 1.70 -30.12 39.28
CA ILE A 246 1.65 -31.36 38.48
C ILE A 246 1.63 -32.54 39.46
N ARG A 247 0.65 -33.44 39.36
CA ARG A 247 0.43 -34.50 40.36
C ARG A 247 1.47 -35.61 40.24
N HIS A 248 1.82 -35.95 38.99
CA HIS A 248 2.77 -37.00 38.65
C HIS A 248 3.89 -36.46 37.74
N PRO A 249 4.85 -35.68 38.28
CA PRO A 249 5.95 -35.08 37.51
C PRO A 249 6.72 -36.08 36.65
N GLU A 250 6.91 -37.30 37.15
CA GLU A 250 7.62 -38.40 36.49
C GLU A 250 6.90 -38.95 35.25
N ARG A 251 5.59 -38.71 35.15
CA ARG A 251 4.76 -39.12 34.02
C ARG A 251 4.42 -37.96 33.08
N PHE A 252 4.90 -36.76 33.36
CA PHE A 252 4.61 -35.58 32.56
C PHE A 252 5.16 -35.71 31.13
N ARG A 253 4.29 -35.42 30.17
CA ARG A 253 4.64 -35.26 28.76
C ARG A 253 3.65 -34.34 28.05
N MET A 254 4.13 -33.58 27.08
CA MET A 254 3.29 -32.93 26.09
C MET A 254 2.81 -33.94 25.05
N LEU A 255 1.57 -33.79 24.62
CA LEU A 255 0.90 -34.56 23.57
C LEU A 255 0.85 -33.77 22.24
N SER A 256 0.84 -32.43 22.34
CA SER A 256 1.01 -31.46 21.23
C SER A 256 1.42 -30.10 21.82
N ASP A 257 1.51 -29.05 21.01
CA ASP A 257 1.93 -27.69 21.40
C ASP A 257 1.31 -27.18 22.71
N ARG A 258 0.01 -27.39 22.87
CA ARG A 258 -0.80 -26.79 23.95
C ARG A 258 -1.47 -27.80 24.86
N TRP A 259 -1.22 -29.09 24.65
CA TRP A 259 -1.89 -30.17 25.37
C TRP A 259 -0.84 -31.14 25.91
N GLY A 260 -0.81 -31.35 27.22
CA GLY A 260 0.05 -32.31 27.89
C GLY A 260 -0.73 -33.17 28.87
N THR A 261 -0.03 -34.09 29.53
CA THR A 261 -0.59 -34.98 30.55
C THR A 261 0.49 -35.35 31.56
N ASP A 262 0.08 -35.61 32.79
CA ASP A 262 0.89 -36.26 33.82
C ASP A 262 0.48 -37.74 34.01
N GLY A 263 -0.22 -38.32 33.04
CA GLY A 263 -0.71 -39.70 33.13
C GLY A 263 -1.96 -39.89 33.99
N GLU A 264 -2.45 -38.83 34.64
CA GLU A 264 -3.75 -38.83 35.33
C GLU A 264 -4.70 -37.78 34.73
N ALA A 265 -4.22 -36.55 34.53
CA ALA A 265 -4.99 -35.44 33.99
C ALA A 265 -4.42 -34.95 32.66
N ILE A 266 -5.22 -34.16 31.94
CA ILE A 266 -4.75 -33.36 30.80
C ILE A 266 -4.38 -31.96 31.30
N ILE A 267 -3.18 -31.50 30.99
CA ILE A 267 -2.68 -30.15 31.29
C ILE A 267 -2.75 -29.32 30.01
N VAL A 268 -3.40 -28.16 30.07
CA VAL A 268 -3.68 -27.35 28.89
C VAL A 268 -3.02 -25.99 28.99
N GLN A 269 -2.30 -25.59 27.94
CA GLN A 269 -1.84 -24.22 27.73
C GLN A 269 -2.98 -23.40 27.14
N ALA A 270 -3.64 -22.63 27.99
CA ALA A 270 -4.77 -21.79 27.65
C ALA A 270 -4.35 -20.37 27.24
N GLN A 271 -5.30 -19.64 26.67
CA GLN A 271 -5.12 -18.25 26.27
C GLN A 271 -6.36 -17.42 26.60
N GLN A 272 -6.14 -16.21 27.09
CA GLN A 272 -7.17 -15.19 27.30
C GLN A 272 -6.76 -13.87 26.62
N GLY A 273 -7.72 -13.20 25.99
CA GLY A 273 -7.53 -11.90 25.35
C GLY A 273 -7.18 -11.99 23.85
N SER A 274 -7.66 -11.01 23.09
CA SER A 274 -7.42 -10.87 21.64
C SER A 274 -6.39 -9.80 21.27
N LYS A 275 -6.17 -8.80 22.13
CA LYS A 275 -5.18 -7.72 21.94
C LYS A 275 -3.91 -7.92 22.78
N VAL A 276 -4.07 -8.33 24.04
CA VAL A 276 -2.98 -8.74 24.93
C VAL A 276 -3.24 -10.20 25.28
N VAL A 277 -2.39 -11.08 24.77
CA VAL A 277 -2.52 -12.52 24.93
C VAL A 277 -1.93 -12.91 26.27
N ARG A 278 -2.78 -13.29 27.23
CA ARG A 278 -2.36 -13.88 28.50
C ARG A 278 -2.42 -15.40 28.40
N ILE A 279 -1.29 -16.05 28.65
CA ILE A 279 -1.17 -17.50 28.74
C ILE A 279 -1.39 -17.92 30.20
N TYR A 280 -2.17 -18.98 30.41
CA TYR A 280 -2.37 -19.62 31.72
C TYR A 280 -2.56 -21.12 31.52
N TYR A 281 -2.48 -21.89 32.60
CA TYR A 281 -2.60 -23.34 32.55
C TYR A 281 -3.73 -23.84 33.44
N TYR A 282 -4.34 -24.94 33.05
CA TYR A 282 -5.32 -25.64 33.89
C TYR A 282 -5.28 -27.14 33.60
N THR A 283 -5.82 -27.93 34.53
CA THR A 283 -5.96 -29.37 34.37
C THR A 283 -7.40 -29.76 34.04
N ILE A 284 -7.56 -30.84 33.30
CA ILE A 284 -8.83 -31.51 33.05
C ILE A 284 -8.74 -32.91 33.63
N ASP A 285 -9.56 -33.16 34.64
CA ASP A 285 -9.69 -34.46 35.31
C ASP A 285 -10.74 -35.34 34.60
N GLY A 286 -10.65 -36.66 34.81
CA GLY A 286 -11.64 -37.63 34.34
C GLY A 286 -11.75 -37.70 32.81
N VAL A 287 -10.63 -37.48 32.12
CA VAL A 287 -10.49 -37.68 30.67
C VAL A 287 -10.17 -39.14 30.39
N ASP A 288 -10.76 -39.71 29.34
CA ASP A 288 -10.32 -41.03 28.87
C ASP A 288 -8.99 -40.90 28.12
N LEU A 289 -7.88 -41.03 28.87
CA LEU A 289 -6.52 -40.91 28.33
C LEU A 289 -6.20 -41.94 27.25
N ALA A 290 -6.90 -43.09 27.22
CA ALA A 290 -6.65 -44.13 26.22
C ALA A 290 -7.16 -43.72 24.83
N THR A 291 -8.21 -42.91 24.76
CA THR A 291 -8.81 -42.44 23.51
C THR A 291 -8.54 -40.95 23.21
N PHE A 292 -7.88 -40.26 24.14
CA PHE A 292 -7.55 -38.85 24.00
C PHE A 292 -6.64 -38.57 22.79
N ARG A 293 -7.04 -37.60 21.97
CA ARG A 293 -6.28 -37.13 20.81
C ARG A 293 -6.33 -35.62 20.68
N CYS A 294 -5.20 -35.03 20.33
CA CYS A 294 -5.11 -33.63 19.97
C CYS A 294 -5.50 -33.48 18.49
N LEU A 295 -6.46 -32.60 18.19
CA LEU A 295 -6.85 -32.33 16.81
C LEU A 295 -6.01 -31.18 16.22
N ASN A 296 -5.82 -30.12 17.00
CA ASN A 296 -4.88 -29.03 16.71
C ASN A 296 -4.48 -28.34 18.03
N SER A 297 -3.81 -27.18 17.93
CA SER A 297 -3.42 -26.38 19.10
C SER A 297 -4.59 -25.91 19.97
N ARG A 298 -5.83 -25.99 19.49
CA ARG A 298 -7.03 -25.44 20.16
C ARG A 298 -8.11 -26.45 20.49
N TYR A 299 -8.18 -27.57 19.78
CA TYR A 299 -9.18 -28.61 19.96
C TYR A 299 -8.52 -29.94 20.26
N SER A 300 -9.12 -30.65 21.19
CA SER A 300 -8.81 -32.05 21.52
C SER A 300 -10.11 -32.79 21.79
N MET A 301 -10.04 -34.12 21.83
CA MET A 301 -11.19 -34.94 22.18
C MET A 301 -10.76 -36.29 22.74
N ASP A 302 -11.66 -36.93 23.46
CA ASP A 302 -11.63 -38.37 23.77
C ASP A 302 -12.86 -39.04 23.11
N ALA A 303 -13.14 -40.29 23.46
CA ALA A 303 -14.28 -41.01 22.92
C ALA A 303 -15.66 -40.45 23.34
N GLN A 304 -15.72 -39.60 24.37
CA GLN A 304 -16.98 -39.12 24.95
C GLN A 304 -17.21 -37.62 24.71
N ARG A 305 -16.15 -36.83 24.67
CA ARG A 305 -16.19 -35.36 24.75
C ARG A 305 -15.09 -34.75 23.91
N ALA A 306 -15.34 -33.53 23.46
CA ALA A 306 -14.32 -32.67 22.88
C ALA A 306 -14.08 -31.46 23.79
N TRP A 307 -12.92 -30.81 23.64
CA TRP A 307 -12.57 -29.61 24.39
C TRP A 307 -12.02 -28.54 23.46
N TYR A 308 -12.31 -27.30 23.83
CA TYR A 308 -11.59 -26.14 23.33
C TYR A 308 -10.60 -25.64 24.38
N ILE A 309 -9.46 -25.13 23.93
CA ILE A 309 -8.32 -24.61 24.70
C ILE A 309 -8.69 -23.79 25.95
N THR A 310 -9.82 -23.10 26.00
CA THR A 310 -10.24 -22.32 27.19
C THR A 310 -10.94 -23.14 28.28
N GLY A 311 -10.91 -24.47 28.20
CA GLY A 311 -11.56 -25.38 29.15
C GLY A 311 -13.01 -25.68 28.80
N LYS A 312 -13.50 -25.19 27.66
CA LYS A 312 -14.88 -25.39 27.25
C LYS A 312 -15.07 -26.83 26.79
N THR A 313 -15.84 -27.58 27.56
CA THR A 313 -16.25 -28.94 27.20
C THR A 313 -17.37 -28.91 26.15
N ILE A 314 -17.25 -29.75 25.14
CA ILE A 314 -18.14 -29.87 24.00
C ILE A 314 -18.69 -31.30 23.98
N ARG A 315 -20.01 -31.42 24.12
CA ARG A 315 -20.73 -32.67 23.82
C ARG A 315 -21.04 -32.67 22.33
N HIS A 316 -20.40 -33.57 21.60
CA HIS A 316 -20.53 -33.69 20.15
C HIS A 316 -21.46 -34.84 19.76
N HIS A 317 -21.95 -34.81 18.52
CA HIS A 317 -22.79 -35.85 17.95
C HIS A 317 -22.09 -36.52 16.77
N GLY A 318 -21.81 -37.81 16.90
CA GLY A 318 -21.11 -38.56 15.85
C GLY A 318 -19.69 -38.05 15.65
N ASN A 319 -19.27 -37.83 14.40
CA ASN A 319 -17.87 -37.58 14.08
C ASN A 319 -17.45 -36.12 14.32
N PHE A 320 -16.80 -35.85 15.47
CA PHE A 320 -16.19 -34.55 15.75
C PHE A 320 -14.82 -34.41 15.06
N ARG A 321 -14.69 -33.38 14.23
CA ARG A 321 -13.48 -33.10 13.44
C ARG A 321 -13.28 -31.60 13.24
N LEU A 322 -12.06 -31.23 12.85
CA LEU A 322 -11.78 -29.87 12.40
C LEU A 322 -12.46 -29.61 11.04
N LEU A 323 -12.88 -28.37 10.83
CA LEU A 323 -13.38 -27.93 9.54
C LEU A 323 -12.20 -27.82 8.56
N ARG A 324 -12.41 -28.19 7.30
CA ARG A 324 -11.41 -27.99 6.23
C ARG A 324 -11.61 -26.61 5.60
N GLU A 325 -10.56 -25.80 5.59
CA GLU A 325 -10.54 -24.43 5.06
C GLU A 325 -9.52 -24.30 3.92
N TYR A 326 -9.65 -23.26 3.10
CA TYR A 326 -8.70 -22.99 2.02
C TYR A 326 -7.57 -22.12 2.56
N SER A 327 -6.33 -22.60 2.44
CA SER A 327 -5.15 -22.02 3.11
C SER A 327 -4.80 -20.57 2.75
N LYS A 328 -5.27 -20.01 1.61
CA LYS A 328 -4.92 -18.64 1.18
C LYS A 328 -6.02 -17.94 0.35
N PRO A 329 -6.13 -16.60 0.48
CA PRO A 329 -6.70 -15.72 -0.55
C PRO A 329 -5.98 -15.87 -1.89
N GLY A 330 -6.70 -16.21 -2.97
CA GLY A 330 -6.29 -15.84 -4.33
C GLY A 330 -5.33 -16.76 -5.10
N GLY A 331 -5.48 -18.09 -5.07
CA GLY A 331 -4.76 -18.95 -6.02
C GLY A 331 -5.55 -20.19 -6.41
N SER A 332 -5.49 -20.57 -7.69
CA SER A 332 -6.09 -21.78 -8.30
C SER A 332 -5.53 -23.12 -7.77
N HIS A 333 -4.70 -23.06 -6.73
CA HIS A 333 -4.05 -24.21 -6.08
C HIS A 333 -4.18 -24.17 -4.54
N ALA A 334 -5.25 -23.57 -4.01
CA ALA A 334 -5.48 -23.51 -2.56
C ALA A 334 -5.69 -24.92 -1.99
N ALA A 335 -4.67 -25.48 -1.35
CA ALA A 335 -4.81 -26.73 -0.60
C ALA A 335 -5.76 -26.51 0.58
N GLN A 336 -6.66 -27.47 0.79
CA GLN A 336 -7.46 -27.52 2.00
C GLN A 336 -6.55 -27.84 3.19
N VAL A 337 -6.74 -27.13 4.29
CA VAL A 337 -6.03 -27.32 5.57
C VAL A 337 -7.06 -27.42 6.69
N ASP A 338 -6.69 -28.02 7.81
CA ASP A 338 -7.56 -28.02 8.98
C ASP A 338 -7.63 -26.62 9.59
N SER A 339 -8.83 -26.21 9.96
CA SER A 339 -9.08 -24.93 10.60
C SER A 339 -8.45 -24.87 11.98
N ASP A 340 -7.86 -23.73 12.31
CA ASP A 340 -7.39 -23.45 13.67
C ASP A 340 -8.54 -23.10 14.62
N TYR A 341 -9.70 -22.67 14.12
CA TYR A 341 -10.78 -22.06 14.91
C TYR A 341 -12.11 -22.81 14.82
N PHE A 342 -12.34 -23.53 13.72
CA PHE A 342 -13.62 -24.17 13.43
C PHE A 342 -13.55 -25.69 13.54
N ALA A 343 -14.58 -26.25 14.14
CA ALA A 343 -14.81 -27.69 14.22
C ALA A 343 -16.27 -27.99 13.87
N VAL A 344 -16.54 -29.21 13.44
CA VAL A 344 -17.89 -29.68 13.12
C VAL A 344 -18.11 -31.06 13.72
N ASP A 345 -19.36 -31.35 14.04
CA ASP A 345 -19.86 -32.71 14.22
C ASP A 345 -21.03 -32.96 13.26
N ASP A 346 -21.70 -34.11 13.38
CA ASP A 346 -22.77 -34.48 12.43
C ASP A 346 -24.04 -33.61 12.56
N ARG A 347 -24.09 -32.68 13.51
CA ARG A 347 -25.25 -31.80 13.74
C ARG A 347 -24.90 -30.32 13.88
N TYR A 348 -23.73 -29.99 14.40
CA TYR A 348 -23.37 -28.63 14.81
C TYR A 348 -22.01 -28.21 14.25
N ALA A 349 -21.93 -26.95 13.86
CA ALA A 349 -20.67 -26.26 13.63
C ALA A 349 -20.26 -25.47 14.89
N TYR A 350 -18.95 -25.38 15.12
CA TYR A 350 -18.35 -24.73 16.27
C TYR A 350 -17.30 -23.72 15.83
N CYS A 351 -17.30 -22.52 16.42
CA CYS A 351 -16.26 -21.51 16.28
C CYS A 351 -15.71 -21.19 17.67
N CYS A 352 -14.40 -21.31 17.87
CA CYS A 352 -13.74 -21.07 19.17
C CYS A 352 -14.42 -21.84 20.33
N GLY A 353 -14.79 -23.10 20.09
CA GLY A 353 -15.50 -23.97 21.03
C GLY A 353 -16.97 -23.62 21.27
N GLN A 354 -17.52 -22.60 20.61
CA GLN A 354 -18.93 -22.23 20.72
C GLN A 354 -19.74 -22.73 19.54
N ARG A 355 -20.92 -23.30 19.81
CA ARG A 355 -21.89 -23.67 18.76
C ARG A 355 -22.28 -22.43 17.98
N ILE A 356 -22.23 -22.52 16.65
CA ILE A 356 -22.73 -21.49 15.75
C ILE A 356 -24.24 -21.68 15.67
N SER A 357 -24.99 -20.64 16.10
CA SER A 357 -26.44 -20.72 16.17
C SER A 357 -27.04 -20.95 14.78
N GLY A 358 -27.89 -21.98 14.66
CA GLY A 358 -28.60 -22.31 13.42
C GLY A 358 -27.76 -23.01 12.34
N ALA A 359 -26.46 -23.22 12.57
CA ALA A 359 -25.59 -23.88 11.60
C ALA A 359 -25.74 -25.41 11.64
N ASP A 360 -25.85 -26.03 10.47
CA ASP A 360 -25.86 -27.48 10.29
C ASP A 360 -24.45 -28.05 10.12
N GLY A 361 -23.98 -28.81 11.09
CA GLY A 361 -22.59 -29.32 11.12
C GLY A 361 -22.24 -30.27 9.97
N ALA A 362 -23.20 -31.05 9.49
CA ALA A 362 -22.98 -32.03 8.42
C ALA A 362 -22.66 -31.37 7.07
N SER A 363 -23.35 -30.27 6.75
CA SER A 363 -23.18 -29.53 5.49
C SER A 363 -22.30 -28.27 5.61
N PHE A 364 -21.88 -27.90 6.82
CA PHE A 364 -21.05 -26.72 7.06
C PHE A 364 -19.70 -26.80 6.34
N ARG A 365 -19.42 -25.80 5.50
CA ARG A 365 -18.21 -25.72 4.69
C ARG A 365 -17.72 -24.30 4.55
N HIS A 366 -16.40 -24.15 4.48
CA HIS A 366 -15.76 -22.88 4.17
C HIS A 366 -15.93 -22.54 2.69
N LEU A 367 -16.26 -21.28 2.41
CA LEU A 367 -16.37 -20.74 1.05
C LEU A 367 -15.06 -20.08 0.64
N CYS A 368 -14.77 -18.94 1.26
CA CYS A 368 -13.69 -18.04 0.90
C CYS A 368 -13.48 -17.01 2.02
N ALA A 369 -12.22 -16.67 2.31
CA ALA A 369 -11.87 -15.71 3.34
C ALA A 369 -12.48 -16.07 4.72
N ASP A 370 -13.40 -15.24 5.21
CA ASP A 370 -14.11 -15.42 6.48
C ASP A 370 -15.57 -15.89 6.25
N TYR A 371 -15.93 -16.31 5.03
CA TYR A 371 -17.27 -16.77 4.67
C TYR A 371 -17.40 -18.29 4.71
N TYR A 372 -18.51 -18.74 5.28
CA TYR A 372 -18.88 -20.14 5.43
C TYR A 372 -20.34 -20.30 4.99
N ARG A 373 -20.75 -21.53 4.70
CA ARG A 373 -22.16 -21.86 4.49
C ARG A 373 -22.48 -23.24 4.97
N ASP A 374 -23.75 -23.47 5.24
CA ASP A 374 -24.34 -24.80 5.22
C ASP A 374 -25.34 -24.87 4.05
N ASP A 375 -26.19 -25.90 4.04
CA ASP A 375 -27.20 -26.07 2.99
C ASP A 375 -28.40 -25.10 3.12
N ARG A 376 -28.48 -24.30 4.19
CA ARG A 376 -29.61 -23.38 4.47
C ARG A 376 -29.21 -21.92 4.56
N GLN A 377 -28.00 -21.62 5.04
CA GLN A 377 -27.57 -20.29 5.45
C GLN A 377 -26.11 -20.04 5.11
N VAL A 378 -25.78 -18.76 4.99
CA VAL A 378 -24.41 -18.26 4.83
C VAL A 378 -24.00 -17.55 6.11
N PHE A 379 -22.73 -17.68 6.46
CA PHE A 379 -22.16 -17.13 7.69
C PHE A 379 -20.92 -16.29 7.37
N TYR A 380 -20.76 -15.17 8.07
CA TYR A 380 -19.49 -14.48 8.23
C TYR A 380 -18.92 -14.83 9.59
N ARG A 381 -17.84 -15.61 9.59
CA ARG A 381 -17.28 -16.28 10.78
C ARG A 381 -18.35 -17.11 11.51
N ASN A 382 -18.81 -16.61 12.66
CA ASN A 382 -19.80 -17.27 13.51
C ASN A 382 -21.17 -16.60 13.49
N ARG A 383 -21.44 -15.69 12.54
CA ARG A 383 -22.70 -14.96 12.42
C ARG A 383 -23.41 -15.34 11.14
N ALA A 384 -24.67 -15.75 11.24
CA ALA A 384 -25.54 -15.92 10.08
C ALA A 384 -25.74 -14.56 9.37
N LEU A 385 -25.78 -14.60 8.04
CA LEU A 385 -26.04 -13.46 7.18
C LEU A 385 -27.46 -13.51 6.64
N ASP A 386 -28.09 -12.34 6.55
CA ASP A 386 -29.38 -12.15 5.87
C ASP A 386 -29.14 -11.94 4.37
N VAL A 387 -28.93 -13.06 3.67
CA VAL A 387 -28.64 -13.15 2.24
C VAL A 387 -29.34 -14.34 1.61
N ASP A 388 -29.53 -14.30 0.30
CA ASP A 388 -29.98 -15.47 -0.45
C ASP A 388 -28.84 -16.51 -0.55
N ALA A 389 -28.92 -17.57 0.27
CA ALA A 389 -27.86 -18.57 0.41
C ALA A 389 -27.57 -19.36 -0.88
N ASP A 390 -28.57 -19.53 -1.74
CA ASP A 390 -28.45 -20.30 -2.98
C ASP A 390 -27.63 -19.55 -4.04
N SER A 391 -27.79 -18.22 -4.12
CA SER A 391 -27.07 -17.38 -5.07
C SER A 391 -25.83 -16.69 -4.49
N PHE A 392 -25.56 -16.87 -3.20
CA PHE A 392 -24.44 -16.20 -2.56
C PHE A 392 -23.08 -16.63 -3.14
N ILE A 393 -22.31 -15.64 -3.58
CA ILE A 393 -20.93 -15.82 -4.05
C ILE A 393 -19.98 -15.05 -3.13
N ALA A 394 -18.83 -15.65 -2.82
CA ALA A 394 -17.71 -14.98 -2.17
C ALA A 394 -16.40 -15.44 -2.81
N VAL A 395 -15.62 -14.52 -3.39
CA VAL A 395 -14.44 -14.87 -4.19
C VAL A 395 -13.33 -13.82 -4.09
N TRP A 396 -12.09 -14.28 -4.10
CA TRP A 396 -10.93 -13.42 -4.28
C TRP A 396 -10.63 -13.22 -5.76
N TRP A 397 -10.54 -11.96 -6.18
CA TRP A 397 -10.17 -11.59 -7.54
C TRP A 397 -9.27 -10.35 -7.52
N HIS A 398 -8.11 -10.41 -8.18
CA HIS A 398 -7.08 -9.36 -8.18
C HIS A 398 -6.77 -8.78 -6.78
N ASN A 399 -6.50 -9.65 -5.80
CA ASN A 399 -6.26 -9.28 -4.39
C ASN A 399 -7.41 -8.50 -3.73
N ARG A 400 -8.64 -8.68 -4.20
CA ARG A 400 -9.86 -8.10 -3.61
C ARG A 400 -10.91 -9.16 -3.37
N LEU A 401 -11.69 -9.00 -2.31
CA LEU A 401 -12.77 -9.91 -1.94
C LEU A 401 -14.09 -9.35 -2.46
N PHE A 402 -14.75 -10.14 -3.31
CA PHE A 402 -16.08 -9.86 -3.83
C PHE A 402 -17.08 -10.76 -3.10
N ALA A 403 -18.16 -10.18 -2.57
CA ALA A 403 -19.24 -10.93 -1.94
C ALA A 403 -20.61 -10.32 -2.27
N CYS A 404 -21.52 -11.11 -2.83
CA CYS A 404 -22.88 -10.69 -3.15
C CYS A 404 -23.84 -11.87 -3.20
N ASP A 405 -25.13 -11.57 -3.23
CA ASP A 405 -26.18 -12.52 -3.62
C ASP A 405 -26.93 -12.00 -4.87
N ARG A 406 -27.99 -12.69 -5.29
CA ARG A 406 -28.81 -12.30 -6.45
C ARG A 406 -29.47 -10.93 -6.30
N HIS A 407 -29.62 -10.42 -5.08
CA HIS A 407 -30.33 -9.18 -4.79
C HIS A 407 -29.40 -7.99 -4.63
N ARG A 408 -28.19 -8.18 -4.06
CA ARG A 408 -27.29 -7.07 -3.76
C ARG A 408 -25.83 -7.47 -3.49
N PRO A 409 -24.86 -6.55 -3.65
CA PRO A 409 -23.57 -6.62 -2.96
C PRO A 409 -23.75 -6.69 -1.45
N LEU A 410 -22.93 -7.49 -0.78
CA LEU A 410 -22.98 -7.60 0.68
C LEU A 410 -22.52 -6.29 1.33
N GLY A 411 -23.32 -5.77 2.26
CA GLY A 411 -23.07 -4.49 2.95
C GLY A 411 -23.77 -3.29 2.31
N SER A 412 -24.38 -3.44 1.14
CA SER A 412 -25.21 -2.39 0.55
C SER A 412 -26.63 -2.39 1.14
N THR A 413 -27.24 -1.21 1.25
CA THR A 413 -28.63 -1.03 1.73
C THR A 413 -29.68 -1.30 0.65
N GLY A 414 -29.28 -1.85 -0.50
CA GLY A 414 -30.10 -2.00 -1.71
C GLY A 414 -29.97 -0.83 -2.70
N ASN A 415 -29.55 0.36 -2.24
CA ASN A 415 -29.14 1.45 -3.12
C ASN A 415 -27.65 1.29 -3.47
N ILE A 416 -27.38 0.79 -4.68
CA ILE A 416 -26.02 0.53 -5.15
C ILE A 416 -25.45 1.80 -5.77
N SER A 417 -24.37 2.33 -5.19
CA SER A 417 -23.74 3.56 -5.68
C SER A 417 -22.99 3.34 -6.99
N GLN A 418 -22.77 4.39 -7.79
CA GLN A 418 -21.98 4.29 -9.02
C GLN A 418 -20.55 3.77 -8.74
N GLN A 419 -19.94 4.21 -7.64
CA GLN A 419 -18.62 3.72 -7.21
C GLN A 419 -18.63 2.21 -6.95
N GLU A 420 -19.75 1.68 -6.46
CA GLU A 420 -19.91 0.25 -6.21
C GLU A 420 -20.18 -0.51 -7.52
N ILE A 421 -20.97 0.03 -8.44
CA ILE A 421 -21.13 -0.52 -9.80
C ILE A 421 -19.76 -0.60 -10.50
N ASP A 422 -18.97 0.46 -10.46
CA ASP A 422 -17.64 0.48 -11.07
C ASP A 422 -16.68 -0.50 -10.38
N HIS A 423 -16.84 -0.72 -9.07
CA HIS A 423 -16.10 -1.76 -8.34
C HIS A 423 -16.35 -3.16 -8.86
N TRP A 424 -17.59 -3.48 -9.24
CA TRP A 424 -18.01 -4.81 -9.69
C TRP A 424 -17.82 -5.04 -11.20
N ARG A 425 -17.66 -3.97 -11.99
CA ARG A 425 -17.62 -3.99 -13.46
C ARG A 425 -16.58 -4.94 -14.01
N ASP A 426 -15.32 -4.77 -13.62
CA ASP A 426 -14.22 -5.57 -14.15
C ASP A 426 -14.41 -7.07 -13.83
N PHE A 427 -14.92 -7.38 -12.62
CA PHE A 427 -15.20 -8.75 -12.19
C PHE A 427 -16.31 -9.39 -13.04
N PHE A 428 -17.44 -8.72 -13.20
CA PHE A 428 -18.58 -9.28 -13.94
C PHE A 428 -18.36 -9.31 -15.46
N VAL A 429 -17.52 -8.44 -16.01
CA VAL A 429 -17.07 -8.55 -17.41
C VAL A 429 -16.20 -9.80 -17.61
N ALA A 430 -15.28 -10.06 -16.67
CA ALA A 430 -14.42 -11.26 -16.73
C ALA A 430 -15.18 -12.55 -16.40
N HIS A 431 -16.24 -12.46 -15.60
CA HIS A 431 -17.01 -13.59 -15.10
C HIS A 431 -18.52 -13.43 -15.31
N PRO A 432 -18.99 -13.42 -16.58
CA PRO A 432 -20.39 -13.17 -16.90
C PRO A 432 -21.35 -14.21 -16.28
N GLN A 433 -20.88 -15.43 -16.02
CA GLN A 433 -21.67 -16.49 -15.38
C GLN A 433 -22.08 -16.19 -13.93
N TYR A 434 -21.43 -15.22 -13.28
CA TYR A 434 -21.75 -14.83 -11.91
C TYR A 434 -22.61 -13.56 -11.83
N GLN A 435 -23.06 -13.01 -12.96
CA GLN A 435 -23.83 -11.77 -12.99
C GLN A 435 -25.21 -11.95 -12.34
N PRO A 436 -25.50 -11.25 -11.23
CA PRO A 436 -26.80 -11.30 -10.57
C PRO A 436 -27.79 -10.32 -11.21
N GLU A 437 -29.09 -10.51 -10.97
CA GLU A 437 -30.15 -9.66 -11.53
C GLU A 437 -30.02 -8.17 -11.15
N TRP A 438 -29.47 -7.87 -9.97
CA TRP A 438 -29.21 -6.48 -9.58
C TRP A 438 -28.17 -5.81 -10.47
N TRP A 439 -27.17 -6.54 -10.96
CA TRP A 439 -26.13 -6.01 -11.85
C TRP A 439 -26.76 -5.59 -13.18
N THR A 440 -27.58 -6.47 -13.76
CA THR A 440 -28.30 -6.16 -15.01
C THR A 440 -29.21 -4.95 -14.87
N ARG A 441 -29.96 -4.86 -13.76
CA ARG A 441 -30.81 -3.68 -13.48
C ARG A 441 -30.00 -2.40 -13.27
N ALA A 442 -28.86 -2.48 -12.57
CA ALA A 442 -28.00 -1.33 -12.33
C ALA A 442 -27.37 -0.80 -13.62
N ILE A 443 -26.92 -1.69 -14.51
CA ILE A 443 -26.39 -1.32 -15.83
C ILE A 443 -27.50 -0.78 -16.74
N ALA A 444 -28.68 -1.39 -16.78
CA ALA A 444 -29.80 -0.88 -17.57
C ALA A 444 -30.24 0.52 -17.12
N GLN A 445 -30.29 0.78 -15.80
CA GLN A 445 -30.57 2.11 -15.25
C GLN A 445 -29.46 3.12 -15.56
N GLN A 446 -28.21 2.69 -15.64
CA GLN A 446 -27.09 3.52 -16.06
C GLN A 446 -27.19 3.86 -17.56
N ASP A 447 -27.48 2.87 -18.41
CA ASP A 447 -27.59 3.06 -19.85
C ASP A 447 -28.78 3.96 -20.22
N GLU A 448 -29.93 3.78 -19.55
CA GLU A 448 -31.11 4.64 -19.70
C GLU A 448 -30.80 6.06 -19.22
N ALA A 449 -30.08 6.22 -18.10
CA ALA A 449 -29.65 7.53 -17.60
C ALA A 449 -28.56 8.20 -18.45
N GLU A 450 -27.65 7.47 -19.09
CA GLU A 450 -26.57 7.99 -19.94
C GLU A 450 -27.04 8.36 -21.35
N SER A 451 -28.05 7.67 -21.90
CA SER A 451 -28.54 7.87 -23.26
C SER A 451 -29.29 9.20 -23.50
N GLU A 452 -29.76 9.87 -22.44
CA GLU A 452 -30.47 11.16 -22.52
C GLU A 452 -29.60 12.38 -22.14
N LEU A 453 -28.31 12.19 -21.81
CA LEU A 453 -27.48 13.28 -21.27
C LEU A 453 -26.88 14.17 -22.35
N ARG A 454 -27.31 15.44 -22.35
CA ARG A 454 -26.71 16.50 -23.15
C ARG A 454 -25.55 17.15 -22.39
N ALA A 455 -24.36 17.22 -22.98
CA ALA A 455 -23.26 18.01 -22.43
C ALA A 455 -23.63 19.50 -22.45
N ILE A 456 -23.52 20.16 -21.29
CA ILE A 456 -23.82 21.60 -21.14
C ILE A 456 -22.58 22.44 -20.76
N GLY A 457 -21.40 21.82 -20.70
CA GLY A 457 -20.11 22.50 -20.55
C GLY A 457 -19.49 22.39 -19.15
N HIS A 458 -18.18 22.65 -19.05
CA HIS A 458 -17.41 22.62 -17.78
C HIS A 458 -17.61 21.36 -16.92
N GLY A 459 -17.73 20.18 -17.55
CA GLY A 459 -17.94 18.91 -16.85
C GLY A 459 -19.40 18.61 -16.50
N PHE A 460 -20.33 19.53 -16.81
CA PHE A 460 -21.76 19.34 -16.57
C PHE A 460 -22.48 18.68 -17.75
N GLN A 461 -23.46 17.85 -17.40
CA GLN A 461 -24.39 17.20 -18.31
C GLN A 461 -25.82 17.37 -17.78
N ALA A 462 -26.78 17.57 -18.68
CA ALA A 462 -28.18 17.74 -18.36
C ALA A 462 -29.04 16.65 -19.02
N GLY A 463 -29.88 16.02 -18.22
CA GLY A 463 -31.04 15.23 -18.65
C GLY A 463 -32.26 15.68 -17.82
N ARG A 464 -33.04 14.74 -17.28
CA ARG A 464 -34.07 15.05 -16.25
C ARG A 464 -33.50 15.61 -14.94
N ARG A 465 -32.19 15.45 -14.73
CA ARG A 465 -31.39 15.96 -13.60
C ARG A 465 -30.06 16.50 -14.11
N LEU A 466 -29.35 17.24 -13.26
CA LEU A 466 -27.98 17.68 -13.53
C LEU A 466 -26.97 16.64 -13.07
N TYR A 467 -25.88 16.54 -13.82
CA TYR A 467 -24.75 15.70 -13.52
C TYR A 467 -23.46 16.50 -13.68
N PHE A 468 -22.46 16.20 -12.86
CA PHE A 468 -21.10 16.74 -12.97
C PHE A 468 -20.11 15.58 -12.98
N HIS A 469 -19.36 15.42 -14.08
CA HIS A 469 -18.49 14.26 -14.32
C HIS A 469 -19.17 12.91 -14.01
N ARG A 470 -20.40 12.73 -14.53
CA ARG A 470 -21.27 11.56 -14.32
C ARG A 470 -21.79 11.37 -12.89
N GLN A 471 -21.45 12.24 -11.95
CA GLN A 471 -22.05 12.23 -10.62
C GLN A 471 -23.38 13.00 -10.63
N ARG A 472 -24.43 12.42 -10.06
CA ARG A 472 -25.75 13.05 -9.95
C ARG A 472 -25.72 14.22 -8.97
N LEU A 473 -26.32 15.35 -9.35
CA LEU A 473 -26.50 16.53 -8.49
C LEU A 473 -27.98 16.63 -8.08
N ASP A 474 -28.28 16.28 -6.84
CA ASP A 474 -29.68 16.24 -6.34
C ASP A 474 -30.20 17.61 -5.88
N ASP A 475 -29.31 18.51 -5.46
CA ASP A 475 -29.68 19.79 -4.84
C ASP A 475 -29.66 20.97 -5.82
N MET A 476 -29.55 20.69 -7.12
CA MET A 476 -29.50 21.71 -8.17
C MET A 476 -30.68 21.63 -9.11
N ASP A 477 -31.23 22.79 -9.44
CA ASP A 477 -32.38 22.90 -10.34
C ASP A 477 -31.96 22.94 -11.80
N VAL A 478 -32.40 21.96 -12.60
CA VAL A 478 -32.02 21.83 -14.01
C VAL A 478 -32.51 23.01 -14.84
N ASP A 479 -33.75 23.44 -14.65
CA ASP A 479 -34.41 24.41 -15.51
C ASP A 479 -33.83 25.83 -15.37
N SER A 480 -33.38 26.18 -14.17
CA SER A 480 -32.77 27.49 -13.88
C SER A 480 -31.23 27.47 -13.88
N PHE A 481 -30.61 26.32 -14.14
CA PHE A 481 -29.16 26.19 -14.10
C PHE A 481 -28.45 27.06 -15.13
N ARG A 482 -27.41 27.75 -14.68
CA ARG A 482 -26.53 28.55 -15.54
C ARG A 482 -25.08 28.42 -15.10
N LEU A 483 -24.21 28.31 -16.10
CA LEU A 483 -22.79 28.56 -15.94
C LEU A 483 -22.60 30.08 -15.88
N LEU A 484 -22.10 30.59 -14.75
CA LEU A 484 -21.87 32.02 -14.56
C LEU A 484 -20.45 32.37 -15.00
N THR A 485 -19.46 31.62 -14.53
CA THR A 485 -18.04 31.76 -14.89
C THR A 485 -17.42 30.39 -15.09
N ARG A 486 -16.14 30.33 -15.52
CA ARG A 486 -15.39 29.07 -15.63
C ARG A 486 -15.39 28.24 -14.34
N HIS A 487 -15.52 28.90 -13.19
CA HIS A 487 -15.41 28.28 -11.86
C HIS A 487 -16.66 28.49 -10.99
N LEU A 488 -17.69 29.15 -11.51
CA LEU A 488 -18.94 29.43 -10.79
C LEU A 488 -20.13 29.03 -11.64
N CYS A 489 -21.10 28.39 -11.00
CA CYS A 489 -22.40 28.09 -11.58
C CYS A 489 -23.49 28.43 -10.58
N GLY A 490 -24.74 28.35 -11.01
CA GLY A 490 -25.84 28.42 -10.08
C GLY A 490 -27.18 28.13 -10.70
N ASP A 491 -28.20 28.27 -9.87
CA ASP A 491 -29.60 28.02 -10.19
C ASP A 491 -30.48 29.00 -9.40
N ARG A 492 -31.79 28.76 -9.36
CA ARG A 492 -32.75 29.56 -8.58
C ARG A 492 -32.54 29.52 -7.06
N TYR A 493 -31.72 28.59 -6.55
CA TYR A 493 -31.48 28.39 -5.12
C TYR A 493 -30.13 28.92 -4.64
N GLY A 494 -29.22 29.27 -5.55
CA GLY A 494 -27.93 29.80 -5.14
C GLY A 494 -26.84 29.84 -6.20
N LEU A 495 -25.66 30.30 -5.74
CA LEU A 495 -24.39 30.18 -6.46
C LEU A 495 -23.52 29.10 -5.85
N TYR A 496 -22.76 28.42 -6.70
CA TYR A 496 -21.96 27.24 -6.38
C TYR A 496 -20.56 27.37 -6.99
N LEU A 497 -19.58 26.91 -6.22
CA LEU A 497 -18.19 26.86 -6.64
C LEU A 497 -17.92 25.53 -7.33
N ILE A 498 -17.45 25.57 -8.58
CA ILE A 498 -17.07 24.38 -9.35
C ILE A 498 -15.71 23.88 -8.86
N PRO A 499 -15.56 22.61 -8.44
CA PRO A 499 -14.31 22.10 -7.90
C PRO A 499 -13.23 22.02 -8.98
N TYR A 500 -12.08 22.63 -8.72
CA TYR A 500 -10.91 22.56 -9.62
C TYR A 500 -10.05 21.32 -9.40
N HIS A 501 -9.85 20.93 -8.14
CA HIS A 501 -9.08 19.74 -7.79
C HIS A 501 -10.02 18.54 -7.62
N SER A 502 -9.67 17.43 -8.29
CA SER A 502 -10.43 16.18 -8.25
C SER A 502 -11.90 16.32 -8.69
N PRO A 503 -12.18 16.89 -9.88
CA PRO A 503 -13.55 17.09 -10.36
C PRO A 503 -14.31 15.77 -10.59
N GLU A 504 -13.59 14.65 -10.70
CA GLU A 504 -14.17 13.31 -10.81
C GLU A 504 -14.64 12.72 -9.48
N SER A 505 -14.26 13.31 -8.33
CA SER A 505 -14.61 12.83 -6.99
C SER A 505 -15.26 13.88 -6.10
N ARG A 506 -15.45 15.11 -6.59
CA ARG A 506 -16.08 16.22 -5.86
C ARG A 506 -17.17 16.88 -6.69
N VAL A 507 -18.22 17.33 -6.02
CA VAL A 507 -19.35 18.06 -6.64
C VAL A 507 -19.30 19.56 -6.33
N PRO A 508 -19.97 20.42 -7.12
CA PRO A 508 -20.10 21.85 -6.83
C PRO A 508 -20.70 22.13 -5.44
N ALA A 509 -20.12 23.10 -4.73
CA ALA A 509 -20.55 23.46 -3.37
C ALA A 509 -21.22 24.83 -3.33
N ARG A 510 -22.43 24.92 -2.76
CA ARG A 510 -23.16 26.19 -2.63
C ARG A 510 -22.44 27.14 -1.67
N PHE A 511 -22.30 28.40 -2.05
CA PHE A 511 -21.70 29.43 -1.20
C PHE A 511 -22.56 30.71 -1.07
N SER A 512 -23.59 30.86 -1.90
CA SER A 512 -24.58 31.94 -1.79
C SER A 512 -25.98 31.37 -2.00
N ALA A 513 -26.97 31.94 -1.31
CA ALA A 513 -28.39 31.63 -1.50
C ALA A 513 -29.08 32.54 -2.53
N GLN A 514 -28.37 33.52 -3.10
CA GLN A 514 -28.92 34.39 -4.14
C GLN A 514 -28.96 33.65 -5.49
N PRO A 515 -30.05 33.79 -6.26
CA PRO A 515 -30.25 33.06 -7.50
C PRO A 515 -29.27 33.53 -8.58
N VAL A 516 -28.80 32.59 -9.40
CA VAL A 516 -27.83 32.89 -10.48
C VAL A 516 -28.35 33.92 -11.48
N SER A 517 -29.68 34.02 -11.64
CA SER A 517 -30.32 34.98 -12.55
C SER A 517 -30.10 36.45 -12.18
N GLU A 518 -29.74 36.74 -10.93
CA GLU A 518 -29.39 38.09 -10.49
C GLU A 518 -27.98 38.51 -10.90
N PHE A 519 -27.14 37.58 -11.35
CA PHE A 519 -25.74 37.83 -11.68
C PHE A 519 -25.46 37.70 -13.17
N HIS A 520 -24.51 38.50 -13.65
CA HIS A 520 -23.92 38.34 -14.97
C HIS A 520 -22.39 38.36 -14.88
N ALA A 521 -21.72 37.58 -15.74
CA ALA A 521 -20.29 37.72 -15.92
C ALA A 521 -19.95 39.06 -16.59
N CYS A 522 -18.84 39.67 -16.20
CA CYS A 522 -18.35 40.91 -16.82
C CYS A 522 -17.33 40.64 -17.94
N ASP A 523 -16.78 39.42 -18.06
CA ASP A 523 -15.90 39.05 -19.17
C ASP A 523 -15.92 37.55 -19.50
N PRO A 524 -15.50 37.15 -20.73
CA PRO A 524 -15.51 35.76 -21.20
C PRO A 524 -14.53 34.82 -20.47
N HIS A 525 -13.45 35.36 -19.90
CA HIS A 525 -12.46 34.58 -19.12
C HIS A 525 -12.80 34.58 -17.62
N ALA A 526 -13.81 35.36 -17.26
CA ALA A 526 -14.65 35.35 -16.10
C ALA A 526 -13.94 35.57 -14.75
N HIS A 527 -13.06 36.58 -14.71
CA HIS A 527 -12.46 37.06 -13.46
C HIS A 527 -13.41 37.95 -12.65
N TYR A 528 -14.42 38.53 -13.31
CA TYR A 528 -15.34 39.50 -12.70
C TYR A 528 -16.80 39.15 -13.01
N PHE A 529 -17.68 39.39 -12.04
CA PHE A 529 -19.13 39.28 -12.20
C PHE A 529 -19.83 40.32 -11.33
N SER A 530 -21.10 40.58 -11.62
CA SER A 530 -21.87 41.67 -11.01
C SER A 530 -23.35 41.30 -10.91
N ASP A 531 -24.03 41.88 -9.93
CA ASP A 531 -25.49 41.86 -9.75
C ASP A 531 -26.12 43.22 -10.16
N GLY A 532 -25.32 44.11 -10.75
CA GLY A 532 -25.68 45.49 -11.07
C GLY A 532 -25.53 46.48 -9.89
N ARG A 533 -25.34 46.01 -8.66
CA ARG A 533 -25.17 46.84 -7.45
C ARG A 533 -23.76 46.76 -6.87
N GLN A 534 -23.10 45.62 -7.02
CA GLN A 534 -21.77 45.32 -6.54
C GLN A 534 -21.02 44.52 -7.60
N VAL A 535 -19.70 44.74 -7.70
CA VAL A 535 -18.83 43.94 -8.57
C VAL A 535 -17.97 43.02 -7.71
N TRP A 536 -17.84 41.77 -8.09
CA TRP A 536 -16.97 40.79 -7.44
C TRP A 536 -15.81 40.38 -8.34
N CYS A 537 -14.70 40.01 -7.73
CA CYS A 537 -13.56 39.40 -8.39
C CYS A 537 -13.36 37.96 -7.91
N HIS A 538 -13.27 37.03 -8.85
CA HIS A 538 -12.92 35.64 -8.61
C HIS A 538 -11.51 35.36 -9.17
N ASN A 539 -10.49 35.80 -8.44
CA ASN A 539 -9.10 35.64 -8.87
C ASN A 539 -8.53 34.24 -8.53
N ILE A 540 -8.85 33.74 -7.34
CA ILE A 540 -8.34 32.46 -6.85
C ILE A 540 -9.45 31.43 -7.04
N PHE A 541 -9.26 30.50 -7.97
CA PHE A 541 -10.36 29.68 -8.49
C PHE A 541 -10.97 28.66 -7.51
N TYR A 542 -10.30 28.39 -6.39
CA TYR A 542 -10.78 27.53 -5.30
C TYR A 542 -11.19 28.31 -4.05
N SER A 543 -11.19 29.64 -4.11
CA SER A 543 -11.63 30.50 -3.02
C SER A 543 -12.96 31.17 -3.38
N LEU A 544 -13.69 31.60 -2.36
CA LEU A 544 -14.89 32.41 -2.58
C LEU A 544 -14.53 33.75 -3.26
N PRO A 545 -15.39 34.26 -4.14
CA PRO A 545 -15.17 35.55 -4.77
C PRO A 545 -15.26 36.74 -3.79
N ASP A 546 -14.38 37.72 -3.99
CA ASP A 546 -14.29 38.91 -3.13
C ASP A 546 -15.02 40.11 -3.75
N PRO A 547 -15.79 40.89 -2.97
CA PRO A 547 -16.38 42.13 -3.46
C PRO A 547 -15.30 43.20 -3.67
N ILE A 548 -15.34 43.89 -4.81
CA ILE A 548 -14.44 45.00 -5.12
C ILE A 548 -14.97 46.26 -4.45
N LYS A 549 -14.25 46.72 -3.43
CA LYS A 549 -14.57 47.97 -2.72
C LYS A 549 -14.37 49.16 -3.65
N LYS A 550 -15.36 50.06 -3.70
CA LYS A 550 -15.38 51.31 -4.49
C LYS A 550 -15.45 51.15 -6.02
N ALA A 551 -15.75 49.94 -6.51
CA ALA A 551 -16.14 49.75 -7.90
C ALA A 551 -17.41 50.56 -8.20
N ASP A 552 -17.48 51.11 -9.42
CA ASP A 552 -18.71 51.67 -9.97
C ASP A 552 -19.35 50.65 -10.94
N PRO A 553 -20.36 49.87 -10.49
CA PRO A 553 -20.93 48.79 -11.30
C PRO A 553 -21.51 49.27 -12.63
N ALA A 554 -22.02 50.51 -12.70
CA ALA A 554 -22.67 51.05 -13.89
C ALA A 554 -21.69 51.36 -15.02
N THR A 555 -20.40 51.54 -14.70
CA THR A 555 -19.34 51.87 -15.68
C THR A 555 -18.22 50.85 -15.71
N PHE A 556 -18.37 49.72 -15.01
CA PHE A 556 -17.34 48.70 -14.89
C PHE A 556 -17.23 47.87 -16.19
N LEU A 557 -16.06 47.91 -16.80
CA LEU A 557 -15.73 47.18 -18.03
C LEU A 557 -14.51 46.30 -17.77
N SER A 558 -14.65 45.00 -18.01
CA SER A 558 -13.52 44.05 -17.94
C SER A 558 -12.96 43.82 -19.34
N ASN A 559 -11.62 43.80 -19.45
CA ASN A 559 -10.90 43.51 -20.69
C ASN A 559 -10.38 42.05 -20.72
N GLY A 560 -10.85 41.21 -19.81
CA GLY A 560 -10.24 39.90 -19.56
C GLY A 560 -8.82 40.01 -19.02
N PHE A 561 -8.10 38.89 -18.95
CA PHE A 561 -6.71 38.81 -18.46
C PHE A 561 -6.46 39.45 -17.07
N GLY A 562 -7.52 39.56 -16.27
CA GLY A 562 -7.51 40.19 -14.95
C GLY A 562 -7.64 41.71 -14.94
N TRP A 563 -7.64 42.40 -16.09
CA TRP A 563 -7.79 43.86 -16.15
C TRP A 563 -9.25 44.28 -16.24
N ALA A 564 -9.59 45.34 -15.50
CA ALA A 564 -10.87 46.02 -15.61
C ALA A 564 -10.72 47.52 -15.35
N ILE A 565 -11.69 48.30 -15.79
CA ILE A 565 -11.71 49.76 -15.64
C ILE A 565 -13.13 50.23 -15.35
N ASP A 566 -13.28 51.21 -14.48
CA ASP A 566 -14.51 51.98 -14.34
C ASP A 566 -14.21 53.48 -14.50
N LYS A 567 -15.22 54.35 -14.38
CA LYS A 567 -15.03 55.79 -14.60
C LYS A 567 -14.02 56.46 -13.65
N ARG A 568 -13.61 55.80 -12.57
CA ARG A 568 -12.72 56.35 -11.53
C ARG A 568 -11.39 55.59 -11.42
N ASN A 569 -11.39 54.28 -11.59
CA ASN A 569 -10.27 53.42 -11.23
C ASN A 569 -9.97 52.36 -12.31
N VAL A 570 -8.69 51.97 -12.35
CA VAL A 570 -8.21 50.79 -13.07
C VAL A 570 -7.95 49.67 -12.05
N TYR A 571 -8.37 48.46 -12.38
CA TYR A 571 -8.27 47.27 -11.53
C TYR A 571 -7.45 46.19 -12.21
N TYR A 572 -6.64 45.48 -11.40
CA TYR A 572 -6.06 44.20 -11.78
C TYR A 572 -6.38 43.16 -10.70
N GLN A 573 -7.07 42.09 -11.08
CA GLN A 573 -7.53 41.02 -10.20
C GLN A 573 -8.21 41.58 -8.93
N GLY A 574 -9.14 42.51 -9.11
CA GLY A 574 -9.91 43.16 -8.03
C GLY A 574 -9.16 44.24 -7.25
N ARG A 575 -7.87 44.49 -7.53
CA ARG A 575 -7.07 45.50 -6.83
C ARG A 575 -6.90 46.77 -7.65
N ILE A 576 -7.16 47.93 -7.04
CA ILE A 576 -6.99 49.25 -7.65
C ILE A 576 -5.50 49.52 -7.95
N LYS A 577 -5.23 50.00 -9.18
CA LYS A 577 -3.92 50.50 -9.62
C LYS A 577 -3.91 52.01 -9.58
N ARG A 578 -3.51 52.57 -8.44
CA ARG A 578 -3.54 54.01 -8.16
C ARG A 578 -2.68 54.84 -9.12
N ASP A 579 -1.62 54.24 -9.64
CA ASP A 579 -0.70 54.91 -10.57
C ASP A 579 -1.29 55.03 -11.98
N LEU A 580 -2.37 54.29 -12.29
CA LEU A 580 -3.03 54.32 -13.59
C LEU A 580 -4.33 55.14 -13.52
N PRO A 581 -4.35 56.36 -14.09
CA PRO A 581 -5.57 57.16 -14.18
C PRO A 581 -6.55 56.56 -15.19
N ALA A 582 -7.80 56.33 -14.77
CA ALA A 582 -8.81 55.67 -15.60
C ALA A 582 -9.11 56.43 -16.91
N ALA A 583 -9.15 57.76 -16.89
CA ALA A 583 -9.53 58.56 -18.04
C ALA A 583 -8.60 58.46 -19.26
N GLU A 584 -7.35 58.01 -19.07
CA GLU A 584 -6.36 57.88 -20.15
C GLU A 584 -5.75 56.47 -20.26
N THR A 585 -6.25 55.50 -19.49
CA THR A 585 -5.71 54.13 -19.52
C THR A 585 -6.34 53.32 -20.64
N GLN A 586 -5.51 52.68 -21.45
CA GLN A 586 -5.90 51.71 -22.47
C GLN A 586 -5.50 50.30 -22.04
N LEU A 587 -6.35 49.31 -22.34
CA LEU A 587 -6.18 47.92 -21.94
C LEU A 587 -6.00 47.04 -23.18
N HIS A 588 -4.96 46.20 -23.19
CA HIS A 588 -4.61 45.35 -24.32
C HIS A 588 -4.11 43.99 -23.82
N GLY A 589 -4.96 42.96 -23.87
CA GLY A 589 -4.62 41.63 -23.36
C GLY A 589 -4.14 41.70 -21.90
N ARG A 590 -2.91 41.22 -21.63
CA ARG A 590 -2.27 41.29 -20.31
C ARG A 590 -1.70 42.66 -19.96
N TYR A 591 -1.76 43.63 -20.86
CA TYR A 591 -1.17 44.96 -20.70
C TYR A 591 -2.21 46.03 -20.38
N ALA A 592 -1.76 47.04 -19.65
CA ALA A 592 -2.46 48.30 -19.45
C ALA A 592 -1.46 49.44 -19.55
N HIS A 593 -1.79 50.53 -20.23
CA HIS A 593 -0.90 51.68 -20.32
C HIS A 593 -1.63 53.01 -20.25
N SER A 594 -0.92 54.01 -19.73
CA SER A 594 -1.26 55.43 -19.84
C SER A 594 -0.27 56.12 -20.79
N ARG A 595 -0.14 57.44 -20.72
CA ARG A 595 0.82 58.21 -21.53
C ARG A 595 2.29 57.87 -21.26
N SER A 596 2.62 57.46 -20.03
CA SER A 596 4.01 57.25 -19.60
C SER A 596 4.22 55.99 -18.76
N LEU A 597 3.16 55.24 -18.48
CA LEU A 597 3.21 54.04 -17.67
C LEU A 597 2.73 52.84 -18.46
N LEU A 598 3.51 51.77 -18.43
CA LEU A 598 3.15 50.47 -18.98
C LEU A 598 3.12 49.44 -17.85
N PHE A 599 2.05 48.67 -17.78
CA PHE A 599 1.87 47.57 -16.85
C PHE A 599 1.58 46.29 -17.63
N CYS A 600 2.02 45.16 -17.09
CA CYS A 600 1.64 43.83 -17.54
C CYS A 600 1.33 42.95 -16.34
N ALA A 601 0.22 42.23 -16.37
CA ALA A 601 -0.24 41.37 -15.27
C ALA A 601 -0.19 42.11 -13.91
N GLY A 602 -0.64 43.37 -13.90
CA GLY A 602 -0.69 44.23 -12.71
C GLY A 602 0.66 44.76 -12.20
N LYS A 603 1.78 44.48 -12.86
CA LYS A 603 3.12 44.97 -12.46
C LYS A 603 3.66 45.96 -13.49
N ARG A 604 4.34 47.01 -13.02
CA ARG A 604 4.97 48.02 -13.87
C ARG A 604 6.08 47.38 -14.72
N VAL A 605 6.16 47.81 -15.98
CA VAL A 605 7.23 47.51 -16.93
C VAL A 605 8.15 48.72 -16.98
N ASN A 606 9.44 48.52 -16.72
CA ASN A 606 10.41 49.61 -16.65
C ASN A 606 11.01 49.86 -18.03
N VAL A 607 10.25 50.55 -18.88
CA VAL A 607 10.67 50.95 -20.23
C VAL A 607 10.19 52.37 -20.52
N THR A 608 10.97 53.11 -21.29
CA THR A 608 10.57 54.43 -21.81
C THR A 608 9.94 54.23 -23.19
N PHE A 609 8.80 54.87 -23.41
CA PHE A 609 8.05 54.79 -24.67
C PHE A 609 7.19 56.04 -24.83
N SER A 610 6.79 56.32 -26.07
CA SER A 610 5.61 57.14 -26.37
C SER A 610 4.44 56.23 -26.77
N PRO A 611 3.17 56.55 -26.41
CA PRO A 611 2.04 55.66 -26.68
C PRO A 611 1.89 55.23 -28.14
N GLU A 612 2.26 56.10 -29.09
CA GLU A 612 2.17 55.85 -30.54
C GLU A 612 3.18 54.79 -31.01
N GLN A 613 4.20 54.50 -30.20
CA GLN A 613 5.23 53.49 -30.50
C GLN A 613 4.84 52.09 -30.02
N LEU A 614 3.78 51.95 -29.22
CA LEU A 614 3.33 50.67 -28.68
C LEU A 614 2.47 49.93 -29.69
N GLN A 615 2.78 48.66 -29.92
CA GLN A 615 1.95 47.73 -30.67
C GLN A 615 1.72 46.47 -29.83
N PHE A 616 0.49 45.97 -29.81
CA PHE A 616 0.10 44.80 -29.03
C PHE A 616 -0.30 43.66 -29.97
N PRO A 617 0.66 43.00 -30.63
CA PRO A 617 0.35 42.01 -31.65
C PRO A 617 -0.22 40.70 -31.08
N HIS A 618 -0.17 40.50 -29.76
CA HIS A 618 -0.70 39.32 -29.06
C HIS A 618 -0.98 39.65 -27.58
N PRO A 619 -1.93 38.97 -26.89
CA PRO A 619 -2.26 39.28 -25.49
C PRO A 619 -1.08 39.23 -24.51
N SER A 620 -0.05 38.45 -24.82
CA SER A 620 1.18 38.30 -24.02
C SER A 620 2.40 39.02 -24.61
N PHE A 621 2.28 39.77 -25.70
CA PHE A 621 3.40 40.50 -26.31
C PHE A 621 3.09 41.97 -26.55
N VAL A 622 4.11 42.80 -26.31
CA VAL A 622 4.12 44.21 -26.70
C VAL A 622 5.40 44.51 -27.46
N MET A 623 5.27 45.27 -28.55
CA MET A 623 6.37 45.74 -29.36
C MET A 623 6.49 47.26 -29.21
N ILE A 624 7.72 47.74 -29.03
CA ILE A 624 8.04 49.15 -28.84
C ILE A 624 8.92 49.60 -30.01
N ASP A 625 8.45 50.59 -30.76
CA ASP A 625 9.17 51.25 -31.87
C ASP A 625 9.69 50.26 -32.93
N GLN A 626 8.98 49.14 -33.14
CA GLN A 626 9.37 48.02 -34.02
C GLN A 626 10.78 47.44 -33.76
N ARG A 627 11.38 47.73 -32.61
CA ARG A 627 12.78 47.40 -32.28
C ARG A 627 12.89 46.51 -31.06
N VAL A 628 11.97 46.64 -30.10
CA VAL A 628 11.97 45.87 -28.87
C VAL A 628 10.70 45.06 -28.79
N LEU A 629 10.83 43.76 -28.61
CA LEU A 629 9.71 42.85 -28.36
C LEU A 629 9.79 42.34 -26.93
N LEU A 630 8.72 42.55 -26.17
CA LEU A 630 8.58 42.03 -24.82
C LEU A 630 7.55 40.90 -24.82
N CYS A 631 7.88 39.80 -24.17
CA CYS A 631 6.93 38.78 -23.76
C CYS A 631 6.63 38.99 -22.27
N GLU A 632 5.36 39.23 -21.95
CA GLU A 632 4.95 39.74 -20.64
C GLU A 632 5.75 41.02 -20.28
N ARG A 633 6.62 40.94 -19.27
CA ARG A 633 7.43 42.07 -18.78
C ARG A 633 8.89 42.02 -19.22
N PHE A 634 9.25 40.99 -19.99
CA PHE A 634 10.65 40.66 -20.24
C PHE A 634 10.96 40.90 -21.72
N PRO A 635 12.05 41.62 -22.04
CA PRO A 635 12.53 41.69 -23.41
C PRO A 635 12.96 40.30 -23.86
N ILE A 636 12.60 39.93 -25.08
CA ILE A 636 13.04 38.67 -25.68
C ILE A 636 14.04 38.94 -26.80
N SER A 637 14.96 38.00 -27.01
CA SER A 637 15.94 38.12 -28.09
C SER A 637 15.23 38.06 -29.44
N ALA A 638 15.24 39.19 -30.16
CA ALA A 638 14.69 39.31 -31.51
C ALA A 638 15.77 39.25 -32.59
N SER A 639 16.99 38.78 -32.29
CA SER A 639 18.11 38.78 -33.24
C SER A 639 17.87 37.93 -34.50
N ARG A 640 16.90 37.01 -34.44
CA ARG A 640 16.47 36.16 -35.56
C ARG A 640 15.01 36.39 -35.96
N ILE A 641 14.38 37.45 -35.47
CA ILE A 641 12.97 37.78 -35.74
C ILE A 641 12.91 39.12 -36.45
N HIS A 642 12.32 39.16 -37.64
CA HIS A 642 12.12 40.41 -38.36
C HIS A 642 10.90 41.15 -37.80
N LEU A 643 11.11 41.93 -36.73
CA LEU A 643 10.07 42.63 -35.98
C LEU A 643 9.12 43.50 -36.83
N PRO A 644 9.58 44.29 -37.83
CA PRO A 644 8.68 45.14 -38.61
C PRO A 644 7.58 44.39 -39.39
N THR A 645 7.76 43.09 -39.65
CA THR A 645 6.78 42.26 -40.37
C THR A 645 6.20 41.15 -39.50
N LEU A 646 6.50 41.15 -38.20
CA LEU A 646 6.02 40.11 -37.29
C LEU A 646 4.50 40.25 -37.10
N THR A 647 3.78 39.19 -37.39
CA THR A 647 2.33 39.09 -37.22
C THR A 647 1.97 37.80 -36.50
N PHE A 648 1.14 37.86 -35.47
CA PHE A 648 0.57 36.67 -34.86
C PHE A 648 -0.60 36.15 -35.70
N LEU A 649 -0.58 34.86 -35.99
CA LEU A 649 -1.60 34.17 -36.78
C LEU A 649 -2.76 33.71 -35.89
N ASN A 650 -2.45 33.31 -34.65
CA ASN A 650 -3.38 33.03 -33.56
C ASN A 650 -2.63 33.11 -32.21
N ASP A 651 -3.21 32.60 -31.12
CA ASP A 651 -2.59 32.59 -29.78
C ASP A 651 -1.30 31.75 -29.67
N TYR A 652 -1.01 30.94 -30.70
CA TYR A 652 0.01 29.89 -30.65
C TYR A 652 1.12 30.09 -31.68
N PHE A 653 0.81 30.66 -32.84
CA PHE A 653 1.71 30.78 -33.98
C PHE A 653 1.84 32.22 -34.47
N ALA A 654 3.03 32.56 -34.94
CA ALA A 654 3.33 33.86 -35.53
C ALA A 654 4.19 33.67 -36.79
N ARG A 655 4.30 34.69 -37.62
CA ARG A 655 5.21 34.73 -38.76
C ARG A 655 5.85 36.10 -38.91
N ASP A 656 7.06 36.13 -39.45
CA ASP A 656 7.61 37.34 -40.06
C ASP A 656 7.71 37.14 -41.58
N ARG A 657 8.55 37.91 -42.28
CA ARG A 657 8.69 37.84 -43.75
C ARG A 657 9.35 36.55 -44.27
N GLU A 658 10.06 35.81 -43.42
CA GLU A 658 10.90 34.68 -43.81
C GLU A 658 10.59 33.41 -43.00
N ASN A 659 10.06 33.54 -41.78
CA ASN A 659 9.97 32.44 -40.83
C ASN A 659 8.58 32.32 -40.19
N ILE A 660 8.21 31.08 -39.87
CA ILE A 660 7.08 30.73 -39.00
C ILE A 660 7.61 30.45 -37.60
N TYR A 661 6.87 30.89 -36.58
CA TYR A 661 7.19 30.74 -35.17
C TYR A 661 6.04 30.09 -34.41
N TYR A 662 6.36 29.40 -33.33
CA TYR A 662 5.39 29.06 -32.28
C TYR A 662 5.80 29.68 -30.95
N TYR A 663 4.81 30.13 -30.18
CA TYR A 663 5.01 30.65 -28.82
C TYR A 663 5.14 29.49 -27.84
N ASP A 664 6.23 29.36 -27.11
CA ASP A 664 6.45 28.19 -26.23
C ASP A 664 5.62 28.18 -24.94
N GLY A 665 4.80 29.20 -24.70
CA GLY A 665 3.98 29.36 -23.49
C GLY A 665 4.76 29.82 -22.25
N VAL A 666 6.10 29.94 -22.32
CA VAL A 666 6.93 30.31 -21.18
C VAL A 666 7.51 31.70 -21.34
N ARG A 667 8.11 32.03 -22.50
CA ARG A 667 8.67 33.37 -22.82
C ARG A 667 9.37 33.49 -24.18
N THR A 668 9.27 32.53 -25.09
CA THR A 668 10.00 32.62 -26.37
C THR A 668 9.14 32.32 -27.58
N LEU A 669 9.46 32.99 -28.69
CA LEU A 669 9.02 32.60 -30.03
C LEU A 669 10.11 31.74 -30.63
N LYS A 670 9.79 30.47 -30.93
CA LYS A 670 10.73 29.52 -31.51
C LYS A 670 10.43 29.33 -32.99
N THR A 671 11.46 29.39 -33.82
CA THR A 671 11.33 29.14 -35.25
C THR A 671 10.89 27.70 -35.49
N LEU A 672 9.85 27.53 -36.30
CA LEU A 672 9.36 26.24 -36.74
C LEU A 672 10.09 25.85 -38.02
N THR A 673 11.29 25.30 -37.87
CA THR A 673 12.26 25.10 -38.97
C THR A 673 11.79 24.18 -40.11
N GLN A 674 10.81 23.32 -39.85
CA GLN A 674 10.27 22.39 -40.83
C GLN A 674 8.99 22.90 -41.52
N ALA A 675 8.53 24.11 -41.21
CA ALA A 675 7.33 24.68 -41.81
C ALA A 675 7.56 25.20 -43.23
N ASP A 676 6.65 24.83 -44.14
CA ASP A 676 6.54 25.43 -45.46
C ASP A 676 5.84 26.79 -45.35
N TYR A 677 6.63 27.86 -45.45
CA TYR A 677 6.17 29.23 -45.22
C TYR A 677 4.98 29.64 -46.11
N ALA A 678 4.96 29.22 -47.38
CA ALA A 678 3.96 29.66 -48.35
C ALA A 678 2.58 29.02 -48.13
N SER A 679 2.55 27.78 -47.63
CA SER A 679 1.31 27.01 -47.45
C SER A 679 0.83 26.91 -46.00
N PHE A 680 1.54 27.54 -45.06
CA PHE A 680 1.21 27.46 -43.63
C PHE A 680 -0.12 28.13 -43.29
N ALA A 681 -1.03 27.36 -42.71
CA ALA A 681 -2.34 27.79 -42.25
C ALA A 681 -2.59 27.36 -40.80
N VAL A 682 -3.11 28.27 -39.98
CA VAL A 682 -3.52 27.96 -38.61
C VAL A 682 -4.96 27.44 -38.59
N GLY A 683 -5.21 26.48 -37.71
CA GLY A 683 -6.55 26.00 -37.37
C GLY A 683 -6.92 26.35 -35.93
N ASP A 684 -7.95 25.68 -35.41
CA ASP A 684 -8.45 25.90 -34.06
C ASP A 684 -7.54 25.27 -32.98
N ASP A 685 -7.53 25.88 -31.79
CA ASP A 685 -6.96 25.32 -30.54
C ASP A 685 -5.57 24.67 -30.70
N GLY A 686 -4.60 25.46 -31.18
CA GLY A 686 -3.21 25.04 -31.28
C GLY A 686 -2.90 24.10 -32.46
N GLN A 687 -3.84 23.88 -33.38
CA GLN A 687 -3.57 23.18 -34.64
C GLN A 687 -3.05 24.14 -35.71
N ALA A 688 -2.14 23.65 -36.55
CA ALA A 688 -1.76 24.29 -37.80
C ALA A 688 -1.36 23.22 -38.83
N GLN A 689 -1.29 23.58 -40.10
CA GLN A 689 -0.86 22.67 -41.15
C GLN A 689 -0.21 23.42 -42.31
N ASP A 690 0.60 22.72 -43.08
CA ASP A 690 1.10 23.17 -44.37
C ASP A 690 0.94 22.04 -45.40
N CYS A 691 1.50 22.22 -46.61
CA CYS A 691 1.39 21.22 -47.67
C CYS A 691 2.14 19.90 -47.39
N ARG A 692 2.99 19.86 -46.35
CA ARG A 692 3.86 18.72 -46.02
C ARG A 692 3.36 17.98 -44.77
N GLN A 693 2.87 18.69 -43.76
CA GLN A 693 2.49 18.08 -42.49
C GLN A 693 1.55 18.94 -41.64
N ARG A 694 1.07 18.33 -40.55
CA ARG A 694 0.28 18.98 -39.51
C ARG A 694 1.14 19.25 -38.28
N TYR A 695 0.85 20.36 -37.62
CA TYR A 695 1.49 20.83 -36.40
C TYR A 695 0.47 20.90 -35.28
N ASN A 696 0.89 20.44 -34.11
CA ASN A 696 0.12 20.56 -32.88
C ASN A 696 0.98 21.25 -31.84
N TRP A 697 0.54 22.43 -31.40
CA TRP A 697 1.24 23.28 -30.44
C TRP A 697 1.54 22.55 -29.12
N TRP A 698 0.61 21.73 -28.62
CA TRP A 698 0.78 20.95 -27.40
C TRP A 698 1.89 19.90 -27.53
N ALA A 699 2.10 19.36 -28.75
CA ALA A 699 3.21 18.45 -29.03
C ALA A 699 4.54 19.20 -29.13
N LEU A 700 4.55 20.36 -29.80
CA LEU A 700 5.75 21.20 -29.98
C LEU A 700 6.31 21.73 -28.65
N THR A 701 5.46 21.98 -27.65
CA THR A 701 5.86 22.49 -26.34
C THR A 701 6.27 21.40 -25.35
N ARG A 702 5.76 20.16 -25.48
CA ARG A 702 6.13 19.02 -24.63
C ARG A 702 7.54 18.47 -24.87
N THR A 703 8.06 18.57 -26.09
CA THR A 703 9.43 18.15 -26.43
C THR A 703 10.50 19.12 -25.92
N ALA A 704 10.12 20.31 -25.45
CA ALA A 704 11.05 21.34 -24.99
C ALA A 704 11.31 21.36 -23.47
N SER A 705 10.74 20.42 -22.70
CA SER A 705 10.87 20.32 -21.23
C SER A 705 11.58 19.04 -20.76
N ARG A 706 12.38 18.40 -21.64
CA ARG A 706 13.35 17.37 -21.26
C ARG A 706 14.77 17.92 -21.26
#